data_AF-A0A7U9REC8-F1
#
_entry.id   AF-A0A7U9REC8-F1
#
_cell.length_a   1.000
_cell.length_b   1.000
_cell.length_c   1.000
_cell.angle_alpha   90.00
_cell.angle_beta   90.00
_cell.angle_gamma   90.00
#
_symmetry.space_group_name_H-M   'P 1'
#
loop_
_entity.id
_entity.type
_entity.pdbx_description
1 polymer ?
#
loop_
_entity_poly.entity_id
_entity_poly.type
_entity_poly.pdbx_seq_one_letter_code
_entity_poly.pdbx_strand_id
1 'polypeptide(L)'
;MSNLQHLDIETLICSLDKEECDDFITEKLNEEDSYVRFRKALLCKDYQLASNICGIDEIKDYLYVCDSNTNIVGKIAHLHPIDGNNSSITIVTMKKFLSSVNFEEDWETVFKIAANLVIDNIYTSLFIPWEKIILYIDKGPTEIRKNICTPILYYVFAYYIERNKKDDLGIVCSNFFELEGIVRPSQMRVFADRYDKKMLVYFLKNVCIAKTMDDAVYVFENPQERDQERVEICNLLSFLDPENEKEYENEIRELTQKLMINKELKIIDESRIHVNVEGIKEQLINAEGLTNRFDNNLKNDFQRYMFYQDDRVEQWLRLLQGKEENKFRESNETAYRLLIELVQKIRDAFVSSGEYGLNGYLSLNIRHNTLEDELRSPLQRAMLYAKKDNLNKTYIVPSHWIQFAGSEDKQILCKAFGEFHSATEKILAKLKSDYIQIRTEIKGEKGIFDYRLTDVDYSKIAYYADNIKTFEEFFDMIISYLWQKTEINLENIKYVIKNEIQQDYMSAFGNLRNAIAILKNKTITRELQQKISEAETDIQNVFEHICHWFQRSSESKHSDFDIQFAFDLGLKTIKNMHPEARFVTEKIEDTISDKIPGQFIKSFDGIFYNLFVNIYKKATPRNKAFYIRYSLKNSEGKMRIYMENDFNCTKDISEDIRRVEIAKEIYETEKYAEQAEGEGGTGIPKICKIIKYDLLKQPFIDFGYKQEENKFYMEIKF
;
A
#
# COMPACT_ATOMS: atom_id res chain seq x y z
N MET A 1 -0.10 74.92 -20.84
CA MET A 1 -1.15 73.89 -20.80
C MET A 1 -0.49 72.60 -20.34
N SER A 2 -0.67 72.29 -19.06
CA SER A 2 -0.07 71.13 -18.37
C SER A 2 -1.17 70.09 -18.09
N ASN A 3 -0.78 68.81 -18.11
CA ASN A 3 -1.58 67.62 -17.79
C ASN A 3 -2.41 66.99 -18.92
N LEU A 4 -1.81 66.75 -20.09
CA LEU A 4 -2.22 65.59 -20.89
C LEU A 4 -1.43 64.39 -20.33
N GLN A 5 -2.10 63.44 -19.69
CA GLN A 5 -1.53 62.10 -19.55
C GLN A 5 -1.19 61.63 -20.96
N HIS A 6 0.09 61.36 -21.23
CA HIS A 6 0.48 60.64 -22.44
C HIS A 6 -0.11 59.24 -22.31
N LEU A 7 -1.31 59.06 -22.86
CA LEU A 7 -1.89 57.74 -23.06
C LEU A 7 -0.96 57.01 -24.02
N ASP A 8 -0.20 56.05 -23.50
CA ASP A 8 0.56 55.15 -24.36
C ASP A 8 -0.41 54.25 -25.14
N ILE A 9 0.10 53.65 -26.22
CA ILE A 9 -0.71 52.80 -27.10
C ILE A 9 -1.32 51.60 -26.36
N GLU A 10 -0.69 51.14 -25.27
CA GLU A 10 -1.23 50.10 -24.39
C GLU A 10 -2.51 50.55 -23.71
N THR A 11 -2.51 51.75 -23.13
CA THR A 11 -3.67 52.30 -22.43
C THR A 11 -4.81 52.58 -23.40
N LEU A 12 -4.50 53.02 -24.62
CA LEU A 12 -5.49 53.24 -25.67
C LEU A 12 -6.17 51.92 -26.09
N ILE A 13 -5.38 50.88 -26.39
CA ILE A 13 -5.89 49.57 -26.80
C ILE A 13 -6.73 48.92 -25.69
N CYS A 14 -6.38 49.12 -24.42
CA CYS A 14 -7.13 48.56 -23.30
C CYS A 14 -8.43 49.31 -22.97
N SER A 15 -8.57 50.58 -23.38
CA SER A 15 -9.63 51.47 -22.90
C SER A 15 -10.68 51.82 -23.95
N LEU A 16 -10.36 51.67 -25.24
CA LEU A 16 -11.22 52.03 -26.36
C LEU A 16 -11.69 50.79 -27.10
N ASP A 17 -12.83 50.91 -27.80
CA ASP A 17 -13.24 49.86 -28.74
C ASP A 17 -12.31 49.82 -29.97
N LYS A 18 -12.42 48.74 -30.75
CA LYS A 18 -11.47 48.49 -31.85
C LYS A 18 -11.48 49.60 -32.91
N GLU A 19 -12.66 50.12 -33.26
CA GLU A 19 -12.80 51.12 -34.33
C GLU A 19 -12.32 52.50 -33.86
N GLU A 20 -12.72 52.91 -32.65
CA GLU A 20 -12.27 54.16 -32.02
C GLU A 20 -10.76 54.16 -31.76
N CYS A 21 -10.20 53.02 -31.38
CA CYS A 21 -8.77 52.88 -31.15
C CYS A 21 -7.97 52.95 -32.47
N ASP A 22 -8.45 52.31 -33.54
CA ASP A 22 -7.79 52.33 -34.85
C ASP A 22 -7.79 53.74 -35.46
N ASP A 23 -8.91 54.45 -35.38
CA ASP A 23 -9.03 55.85 -35.80
C ASP A 23 -8.09 56.74 -34.99
N PHE A 24 -8.02 56.57 -33.67
CA PHE A 24 -7.14 57.35 -32.82
C PHE A 24 -5.66 57.11 -33.12
N ILE A 25 -5.24 55.85 -33.31
CA ILE A 25 -3.86 55.51 -33.67
C ILE A 25 -3.50 56.14 -35.02
N THR A 26 -4.40 56.07 -36.00
CA THR A 26 -4.18 56.62 -37.36
C THR A 26 -4.10 58.14 -37.37
N GLU A 27 -4.90 58.82 -36.56
CA GLU A 27 -4.96 60.29 -36.54
C GLU A 27 -3.93 60.96 -35.61
N LYS A 28 -3.56 60.30 -34.50
CA LYS A 28 -2.86 60.95 -33.37
C LYS A 28 -1.51 60.35 -33.02
N LEU A 29 -1.19 59.13 -33.48
CA LEU A 29 0.11 58.50 -33.23
C LEU A 29 0.99 58.47 -34.47
N ASN A 30 2.30 58.39 -34.27
CA ASN A 30 3.27 58.36 -35.37
C ASN A 30 3.33 56.96 -36.00
N GLU A 31 2.74 56.80 -37.18
CA GLU A 31 2.82 55.54 -37.94
C GLU A 31 4.20 55.24 -38.53
N GLU A 32 5.21 56.11 -38.40
CA GLU A 32 6.59 55.74 -38.74
C GLU A 32 7.26 54.91 -37.63
N ASP A 33 6.72 54.91 -36.41
CA ASP A 33 7.23 54.12 -35.29
C ASP A 33 6.87 52.63 -35.46
N SER A 34 7.89 51.78 -35.56
CA SER A 34 7.74 50.33 -35.72
C SER A 34 6.91 49.68 -34.61
N TYR A 35 6.98 50.18 -33.37
CA TYR A 35 6.20 49.64 -32.25
C TYR A 35 4.72 50.01 -32.38
N VAL A 36 4.41 51.25 -32.75
CA VAL A 36 3.04 51.73 -33.00
C VAL A 36 2.40 50.94 -34.15
N ARG A 37 3.12 50.76 -35.25
CA ARG A 37 2.66 49.95 -36.40
C ARG A 37 2.44 48.49 -36.02
N PHE A 38 3.34 47.90 -35.24
CA PHE A 38 3.21 46.53 -34.76
C PHE A 38 1.94 46.35 -33.91
N ARG A 39 1.72 47.24 -32.93
CA ARG A 39 0.53 47.21 -32.06
C ARG A 39 -0.77 47.44 -32.83
N LYS A 40 -0.78 48.34 -33.82
CA LYS A 40 -1.90 48.53 -34.75
C LYS A 40 -2.19 47.26 -35.55
N ALA A 41 -1.17 46.63 -36.12
CA ALA A 41 -1.32 45.37 -36.85
C ALA A 41 -1.93 44.26 -35.97
N LEU A 42 -1.53 44.14 -34.70
CA LEU A 42 -2.14 43.22 -33.75
C LEU A 42 -3.61 43.54 -33.44
N LEU A 43 -3.95 44.83 -33.25
CA LEU A 43 -5.33 45.29 -33.03
C LEU A 43 -6.23 44.93 -34.23
N CYS A 44 -5.73 45.14 -35.45
CA CYS A 44 -6.42 44.82 -36.70
C CYS A 44 -6.47 43.32 -36.99
N LYS A 45 -5.69 42.49 -36.27
CA LYS A 45 -5.45 41.05 -36.53
C LYS A 45 -4.71 40.76 -37.84
N ASP A 46 -3.91 41.71 -38.32
CA ASP A 46 -2.99 41.51 -39.45
C ASP A 46 -1.67 40.90 -38.94
N TYR A 47 -1.70 39.60 -38.68
CA TYR A 47 -0.56 38.87 -38.12
C TYR A 47 0.62 38.78 -39.10
N GLN A 48 0.37 38.81 -40.40
CA GLN A 48 1.42 38.79 -41.42
C GLN A 48 2.21 40.10 -41.41
N LEU A 49 1.52 41.25 -41.35
CA LEU A 49 2.18 42.55 -41.20
C LEU A 49 2.90 42.67 -39.86
N ALA A 50 2.28 42.21 -38.76
CA ALA A 50 2.90 42.22 -37.43
C ALA A 50 4.19 41.38 -37.40
N SER A 51 4.18 40.19 -38.03
CA SER A 51 5.34 39.30 -38.11
C SER A 51 6.49 39.92 -38.92
N ASN A 52 6.19 40.59 -40.04
CA ASN A 52 7.20 41.29 -40.86
C ASN A 52 7.88 42.45 -40.11
N ILE A 53 7.17 43.11 -39.19
CA ILE A 53 7.71 44.22 -38.38
C ILE A 53 8.50 43.70 -37.18
N CYS A 54 8.11 42.55 -36.63
CA CYS A 54 8.74 41.98 -35.44
C CYS A 54 10.15 41.46 -35.74
N GLY A 55 11.12 41.83 -34.90
CA GLY A 55 12.50 41.31 -35.00
C GLY A 55 12.77 40.06 -34.16
N ILE A 56 11.82 39.63 -33.33
CA ILE A 56 11.98 38.55 -32.35
C ILE A 56 11.30 37.29 -32.89
N ASP A 57 12.08 36.24 -33.15
CA ASP A 57 11.60 35.04 -33.85
C ASP A 57 10.52 34.29 -33.04
N GLU A 58 10.65 34.22 -31.72
CA GLU A 58 9.65 33.55 -30.86
C GLU A 58 8.30 34.26 -30.87
N ILE A 59 8.30 35.59 -31.03
CA ILE A 59 7.07 36.36 -31.19
C ILE A 59 6.49 36.12 -32.58
N LYS A 60 7.31 35.98 -33.63
CA LYS A 60 6.81 35.61 -34.96
C LYS A 60 6.12 34.24 -34.92
N ASP A 61 6.69 33.26 -34.22
CA ASP A 61 6.09 31.94 -34.03
C ASP A 61 4.73 32.05 -33.32
N TYR A 62 4.66 32.83 -32.24
CA TYR A 62 3.40 33.13 -31.54
C TYR A 62 2.35 33.73 -32.47
N LEU A 63 2.74 34.72 -33.29
CA LEU A 63 1.84 35.38 -34.23
C LEU A 63 1.36 34.43 -35.33
N TYR A 64 2.23 33.55 -35.80
CA TYR A 64 1.89 32.53 -36.78
C TYR A 64 0.83 31.55 -36.24
N VAL A 65 0.95 31.16 -34.97
CA VAL A 65 -0.03 30.31 -34.28
C VAL A 65 -1.36 31.05 -34.04
N CYS A 66 -1.31 32.37 -33.80
CA CYS A 66 -2.50 33.19 -33.59
C CYS A 66 -3.33 33.41 -34.85
N ASP A 67 -2.71 33.36 -36.03
CA ASP A 67 -3.41 33.53 -37.30
C ASP A 67 -4.45 32.43 -37.52
N SER A 68 -5.70 32.82 -37.78
CA SER A 68 -6.79 31.88 -38.08
C SER A 68 -6.69 31.29 -39.49
N ASN A 69 -5.91 31.90 -40.38
CA ASN A 69 -5.75 31.48 -41.77
C ASN A 69 -4.67 30.41 -41.97
N THR A 70 -3.87 30.12 -40.95
CA THR A 70 -2.81 29.10 -41.01
C THR A 70 -3.38 27.72 -40.68
N ASN A 71 -2.98 26.71 -41.45
CA ASN A 71 -3.40 25.33 -41.20
C ASN A 71 -2.67 24.73 -39.98
N ILE A 72 -3.21 23.66 -39.43
CA ILE A 72 -2.66 23.04 -38.21
C ILE A 72 -1.21 22.55 -38.38
N VAL A 73 -0.86 22.01 -39.55
CA VAL A 73 0.50 21.52 -39.84
C VAL A 73 1.51 22.66 -39.76
N GLY A 74 1.17 23.82 -40.33
CA GLY A 74 1.96 25.04 -40.23
C GLY A 74 2.06 25.52 -38.79
N LYS A 75 0.98 25.49 -38.01
CA LYS A 75 1.00 25.88 -36.60
C LYS A 75 1.92 24.99 -35.77
N ILE A 76 1.87 23.67 -35.97
CA ILE A 76 2.71 22.69 -35.26
C ILE A 76 4.20 22.92 -35.57
N ALA A 77 4.54 23.28 -36.81
CA ALA A 77 5.93 23.55 -37.19
C ALA A 77 6.55 24.74 -36.43
N HIS A 78 5.73 25.64 -35.88
CA HIS A 78 6.14 26.79 -35.07
C HIS A 78 5.95 26.52 -33.55
N LEU A 79 5.69 25.27 -33.14
CA LEU A 79 5.71 24.85 -31.73
C LEU A 79 7.09 24.31 -31.39
N HIS A 80 7.90 25.13 -30.72
CA HIS A 80 9.23 24.74 -30.28
C HIS A 80 9.21 24.01 -28.93
N PRO A 81 10.25 23.20 -28.62
CA PRO A 81 10.45 22.64 -27.28
C PRO A 81 10.53 23.73 -26.22
N ILE A 82 10.07 23.43 -25.00
CA ILE A 82 10.15 24.37 -23.87
C ILE A 82 11.53 24.24 -23.24
N ASP A 83 12.51 25.01 -23.73
CA ASP A 83 13.87 25.05 -23.21
C ASP A 83 14.43 26.50 -23.08
N GLY A 84 15.42 26.66 -22.20
CA GLY A 84 16.21 27.90 -22.09
C GLY A 84 15.44 29.18 -21.68
N ASN A 85 16.04 30.33 -22.02
CA ASN A 85 15.58 31.66 -21.61
C ASN A 85 14.26 32.12 -22.28
N ASN A 86 13.82 31.43 -23.33
CA ASN A 86 12.63 31.82 -24.12
C ASN A 86 11.39 30.96 -23.82
N SER A 87 11.50 30.06 -22.85
CA SER A 87 10.44 29.15 -22.39
C SER A 87 9.09 29.84 -22.14
N SER A 88 9.08 31.07 -21.63
CA SER A 88 7.86 31.85 -21.38
C SER A 88 7.01 32.11 -22.63
N ILE A 89 7.63 32.49 -23.76
CA ILE A 89 6.92 32.79 -25.02
C ILE A 89 6.46 31.48 -25.67
N THR A 90 7.30 30.44 -25.63
CA THR A 90 6.95 29.10 -26.12
C THR A 90 5.74 28.54 -25.38
N ILE A 91 5.68 28.70 -24.06
CA ILE A 91 4.53 28.30 -23.24
C ILE A 91 3.25 29.04 -23.65
N VAL A 92 3.33 30.37 -23.83
CA VAL A 92 2.17 31.18 -24.24
C VAL A 92 1.70 30.76 -25.64
N THR A 93 2.62 30.47 -26.54
CA THR A 93 2.34 29.96 -27.90
C THR A 93 1.66 28.61 -27.85
N MET A 94 2.17 27.68 -27.04
CA MET A 94 1.59 26.35 -26.86
C MET A 94 0.18 26.41 -26.26
N LYS A 95 -0.03 27.25 -25.24
CA LYS A 95 -1.35 27.50 -24.64
C LYS A 95 -2.34 28.09 -25.66
N LYS A 96 -1.87 29.02 -26.48
CA LYS A 96 -2.69 29.63 -27.53
C LYS A 96 -3.07 28.62 -28.61
N PHE A 97 -2.14 27.75 -29.00
CA PHE A 97 -2.41 26.64 -29.91
C PHE A 97 -3.49 25.72 -29.34
N LEU A 98 -3.26 25.11 -28.17
CA LEU A 98 -4.16 24.13 -27.57
C LEU A 98 -5.58 24.69 -27.32
N SER A 99 -5.69 25.98 -26.97
CA SER A 99 -7.00 26.63 -26.77
C SER A 99 -7.74 26.92 -28.07
N SER A 100 -7.04 27.19 -29.17
CA SER A 100 -7.62 27.61 -30.46
C SER A 100 -7.91 26.49 -31.45
N VAL A 101 -7.27 25.32 -31.31
CA VAL A 101 -7.47 24.18 -32.22
C VAL A 101 -8.91 23.62 -32.10
N ASN A 102 -9.45 23.21 -33.24
CA ASN A 102 -10.72 22.48 -33.33
C ASN A 102 -10.50 21.01 -32.98
N PHE A 103 -11.08 20.55 -31.87
CA PHE A 103 -10.91 19.18 -31.42
C PHE A 103 -11.69 18.19 -32.30
N GLU A 104 -12.76 18.61 -32.98
CA GLU A 104 -13.55 17.72 -33.83
C GLU A 104 -12.77 17.19 -35.04
N GLU A 105 -11.77 17.94 -35.51
CA GLU A 105 -10.98 17.60 -36.69
C GLU A 105 -9.58 17.06 -36.31
N ASP A 106 -8.96 17.59 -35.24
CA ASP A 106 -7.53 17.39 -34.97
C ASP A 106 -7.21 16.82 -33.57
N TRP A 107 -8.18 16.22 -32.87
CA TRP A 107 -8.00 15.78 -31.47
C TRP A 107 -6.79 14.88 -31.24
N GLU A 108 -6.48 13.96 -32.16
CA GLU A 108 -5.40 12.98 -31.98
C GLU A 108 -4.04 13.68 -31.84
N THR A 109 -3.80 14.66 -32.71
CA THR A 109 -2.58 15.47 -32.69
C THR A 109 -2.51 16.33 -31.43
N VAL A 110 -3.64 16.93 -31.03
CA VAL A 110 -3.73 17.75 -29.82
C VAL A 110 -3.45 16.92 -28.56
N PHE A 111 -4.05 15.75 -28.45
CA PHE A 111 -3.88 14.85 -27.32
C PHE A 111 -2.45 14.36 -27.23
N LYS A 112 -1.84 14.04 -28.39
CA LYS A 112 -0.43 13.63 -28.46
C LYS A 112 0.50 14.73 -27.98
N ILE A 113 0.30 15.97 -28.41
CA ILE A 113 1.08 17.13 -27.96
C ILE A 113 0.89 17.36 -26.46
N ALA A 114 -0.35 17.36 -25.97
CA ALA A 114 -0.66 17.55 -24.56
C ALA A 114 -0.05 16.45 -23.68
N ALA A 115 -0.11 15.19 -24.11
CA ALA A 115 0.47 14.06 -23.38
C ALA A 115 2.00 14.16 -23.34
N ASN A 116 2.65 14.47 -24.48
CA ASN A 116 4.11 14.66 -24.50
C ASN A 116 4.57 15.78 -23.57
N LEU A 117 3.84 16.90 -23.49
CA LEU A 117 4.18 18.00 -22.61
C LEU A 117 4.24 17.57 -21.14
N VAL A 118 3.23 16.82 -20.68
CA VAL A 118 3.17 16.38 -19.28
C VAL A 118 4.15 15.24 -18.98
N ILE A 119 4.45 14.40 -19.97
CA ILE A 119 5.46 13.34 -19.87
C ILE A 119 6.86 13.94 -19.74
N ASP A 120 7.20 14.92 -20.58
CA ASP A 120 8.51 15.55 -20.57
C ASP A 120 8.69 16.47 -19.34
N ASN A 121 7.63 17.16 -18.91
CA ASN A 121 7.64 17.97 -17.69
C ASN A 121 6.22 18.16 -17.12
N ILE A 122 5.95 17.58 -15.95
CA ILE A 122 4.64 17.65 -15.30
C ILE A 122 4.14 19.08 -15.03
N TYR A 123 5.03 20.07 -14.86
CA TYR A 123 4.64 21.47 -14.62
C TYR A 123 3.99 22.12 -15.85
N THR A 124 4.16 21.56 -17.04
CA THR A 124 3.47 22.05 -18.24
C THR A 124 1.95 21.81 -18.19
N SER A 125 1.48 20.94 -17.28
CA SER A 125 0.06 20.73 -17.00
C SER A 125 -0.68 22.03 -16.69
N LEU A 126 -0.03 23.03 -16.09
CA LEU A 126 -0.65 24.34 -15.78
C LEU A 126 -1.11 25.13 -17.02
N PHE A 127 -0.62 24.77 -18.21
CA PHE A 127 -0.89 25.49 -19.45
C PHE A 127 -1.84 24.75 -20.38
N ILE A 128 -2.23 23.54 -20.01
CA ILE A 128 -3.14 22.69 -20.79
C ILE A 128 -4.59 23.13 -20.52
N PRO A 129 -5.43 23.31 -21.56
CA PRO A 129 -6.84 23.67 -21.40
C PRO A 129 -7.67 22.45 -20.96
N TRP A 130 -7.50 22.05 -19.70
CA TRP A 130 -8.08 20.82 -19.15
C TRP A 130 -9.59 20.71 -19.31
N GLU A 131 -10.34 21.78 -19.01
CA GLU A 131 -11.81 21.78 -19.17
C GLU A 131 -12.22 21.39 -20.58
N LYS A 132 -11.51 21.90 -21.61
CA LYS A 132 -11.80 21.60 -23.02
C LYS A 132 -11.43 20.16 -23.37
N ILE A 133 -10.27 19.68 -22.92
CA ILE A 133 -9.80 18.32 -23.18
C ILE A 133 -10.73 17.29 -22.52
N ILE A 134 -11.03 17.46 -21.23
CA ILE A 134 -11.83 16.51 -20.46
C ILE A 134 -13.28 16.51 -20.93
N LEU A 135 -13.87 17.68 -21.20
CA LEU A 135 -15.20 17.75 -21.80
C LEU A 135 -15.27 16.98 -23.13
N TYR A 136 -14.20 17.05 -23.93
CA TYR A 136 -14.10 16.35 -25.20
C TYR A 136 -13.87 14.84 -25.01
N ILE A 137 -13.11 14.41 -24.00
CA ILE A 137 -12.99 12.98 -23.63
C ILE A 137 -14.36 12.42 -23.20
N ASP A 138 -15.09 13.15 -22.36
CA ASP A 138 -16.36 12.69 -21.79
C ASP A 138 -17.46 12.59 -22.86
N LYS A 139 -17.54 13.59 -23.75
CA LYS A 139 -18.62 13.72 -24.75
C LYS A 139 -18.24 13.26 -26.17
N GLY A 140 -16.97 12.99 -26.41
CA GLY A 140 -16.44 12.70 -27.75
C GLY A 140 -16.71 11.28 -28.25
N PRO A 141 -16.36 11.00 -29.52
CA PRO A 141 -16.51 9.68 -30.14
C PRO A 141 -15.68 8.58 -29.46
N THR A 142 -16.09 7.33 -29.68
CA THR A 142 -15.45 6.11 -29.14
C THR A 142 -13.96 6.01 -29.49
N GLU A 143 -13.53 6.49 -30.67
CA GLU A 143 -12.12 6.45 -31.10
C GLU A 143 -11.17 7.16 -30.12
N ILE A 144 -11.63 8.20 -29.43
CA ILE A 144 -10.84 8.91 -28.42
C ILE A 144 -10.54 7.99 -27.25
N ARG A 145 -11.52 7.20 -26.83
CA ARG A 145 -11.40 6.29 -25.68
C ARG A 145 -10.44 5.13 -25.96
N LYS A 146 -10.20 4.82 -27.24
CA LYS A 146 -9.22 3.83 -27.70
C LYS A 146 -7.78 4.36 -27.70
N ASN A 147 -7.56 5.66 -27.60
CA ASN A 147 -6.23 6.27 -27.66
C ASN A 147 -5.55 6.29 -26.28
N ILE A 148 -4.29 5.84 -26.20
CA ILE A 148 -3.50 5.80 -24.95
C ILE A 148 -3.29 7.19 -24.32
N CYS A 149 -3.35 8.27 -25.11
CA CYS A 149 -3.25 9.63 -24.57
C CYS A 149 -4.43 9.96 -23.65
N THR A 150 -5.61 9.37 -23.89
CA THR A 150 -6.82 9.64 -23.11
C THR A 150 -6.67 9.29 -21.64
N PRO A 151 -6.32 8.05 -21.24
CA PRO A 151 -6.10 7.74 -19.83
C PRO A 151 -4.89 8.48 -19.23
N ILE A 152 -3.85 8.79 -20.01
CA ILE A 152 -2.71 9.60 -19.53
C ILE A 152 -3.15 11.02 -19.15
N LEU A 153 -3.87 11.71 -20.05
CA LEU A 153 -4.35 13.07 -19.82
C LEU A 153 -5.38 13.11 -18.69
N TYR A 154 -6.28 12.13 -18.63
CA TYR A 154 -7.27 12.02 -17.56
C TYR A 154 -6.60 11.76 -16.21
N TYR A 155 -5.55 10.93 -16.16
CA TYR A 155 -4.76 10.73 -14.95
C TYR A 155 -4.15 12.04 -14.45
N VAL A 156 -3.51 12.82 -15.32
CA VAL A 156 -2.89 14.09 -14.93
C VAL A 156 -3.95 15.05 -14.41
N PHE A 157 -5.08 15.16 -15.09
CA PHE A 157 -6.20 15.97 -14.64
C PHE A 157 -6.71 15.54 -13.25
N ALA A 158 -7.02 14.25 -13.07
CA ALA A 158 -7.59 13.72 -11.84
C ALA A 158 -6.62 13.78 -10.64
N TYR A 159 -5.31 13.68 -10.85
CA TYR A 159 -4.35 13.68 -9.74
C TYR A 159 -3.79 15.06 -9.40
N TYR A 160 -3.64 15.94 -10.39
CA TYR A 160 -2.95 17.22 -10.23
C TYR A 160 -3.86 18.45 -10.34
N ILE A 161 -5.07 18.33 -10.92
CA ILE A 161 -5.97 19.46 -11.16
C ILE A 161 -7.28 19.29 -10.37
N GLU A 162 -8.07 18.26 -10.64
CA GLU A 162 -9.39 18.03 -10.04
C GLU A 162 -9.47 16.64 -9.38
N ARG A 163 -9.20 16.59 -8.06
CA ARG A 163 -9.07 15.31 -7.32
C ARG A 163 -10.38 14.55 -7.10
N ASN A 164 -11.51 15.23 -7.24
CA ASN A 164 -12.86 14.66 -7.22
C ASN A 164 -13.14 13.71 -8.41
N LYS A 165 -12.31 13.75 -9.46
CA LYS A 165 -12.45 12.93 -10.67
C LYS A 165 -11.59 11.67 -10.68
N LYS A 166 -10.98 11.30 -9.55
CA LYS A 166 -10.13 10.11 -9.44
C LYS A 166 -10.89 8.80 -9.69
N ASP A 167 -12.12 8.71 -9.22
CA ASP A 167 -12.95 7.50 -9.38
C ASP A 167 -13.31 7.28 -10.87
N ASP A 168 -13.40 8.36 -11.65
CA ASP A 168 -13.66 8.27 -13.09
C ASP A 168 -12.45 7.73 -13.88
N LEU A 169 -11.22 7.80 -13.33
CA LEU A 169 -10.03 7.31 -14.02
C LEU A 169 -10.08 5.80 -14.27
N GLY A 170 -10.62 5.03 -13.32
CA GLY A 170 -10.82 3.60 -13.48
C GLY A 170 -11.72 3.28 -14.67
N ILE A 171 -12.81 4.03 -14.83
CA ILE A 171 -13.75 3.92 -15.96
C ILE A 171 -13.07 4.25 -17.28
N VAL A 172 -12.28 5.33 -17.33
CA VAL A 172 -11.55 5.73 -18.54
C VAL A 172 -10.53 4.67 -18.95
N CYS A 173 -9.78 4.11 -17.99
CA CYS A 173 -8.84 3.03 -18.25
C CYS A 173 -9.54 1.74 -18.69
N SER A 174 -10.67 1.39 -18.06
CA SER A 174 -11.49 0.23 -18.41
C SER A 174 -11.99 0.31 -19.86
N ASN A 175 -12.52 1.47 -20.27
CA ASN A 175 -12.94 1.71 -21.65
C ASN A 175 -11.78 1.54 -22.65
N PHE A 176 -10.59 2.06 -22.31
CA PHE A 176 -9.40 1.91 -23.15
C PHE A 176 -9.02 0.42 -23.32
N PHE A 177 -8.97 -0.33 -22.22
CA PHE A 177 -8.64 -1.75 -22.26
C PHE A 177 -9.67 -2.57 -23.05
N GLU A 178 -10.97 -2.32 -22.84
CA GLU A 178 -12.04 -3.01 -23.56
C GLU A 178 -11.98 -2.78 -25.08
N LEU A 179 -11.79 -1.52 -25.50
CA LEU A 179 -11.77 -1.14 -26.93
C LEU A 179 -10.52 -1.62 -27.66
N GLU A 180 -9.39 -1.73 -26.97
CA GLU A 180 -8.16 -2.30 -27.50
C GLU A 180 -8.12 -3.84 -27.41
N GLY A 181 -9.08 -4.46 -26.72
CA GLY A 181 -9.11 -5.90 -26.47
C GLY A 181 -7.98 -6.37 -25.55
N ILE A 182 -7.53 -5.51 -24.64
CA ILE A 182 -6.51 -5.78 -23.64
C ILE A 182 -7.21 -6.29 -22.38
N VAL A 183 -6.89 -7.51 -21.96
CA VAL A 183 -7.47 -8.11 -20.75
C VAL A 183 -6.64 -7.74 -19.52
N ARG A 184 -5.32 -7.61 -19.70
CA ARG A 184 -4.33 -7.36 -18.64
C ARG A 184 -3.28 -6.36 -19.15
N PRO A 185 -2.90 -5.32 -18.39
CA PRO A 185 -1.94 -4.32 -18.87
C PRO A 185 -0.59 -4.91 -19.31
N SER A 186 -0.11 -5.99 -18.70
CA SER A 186 1.11 -6.70 -19.11
C SER A 186 1.07 -7.24 -20.55
N GLN A 187 -0.13 -7.48 -21.10
CA GLN A 187 -0.31 -7.91 -22.49
C GLN A 187 0.05 -6.83 -23.50
N MET A 188 0.14 -5.56 -23.07
CA MET A 188 0.59 -4.45 -23.93
C MET A 188 2.00 -4.67 -24.47
N ARG A 189 2.78 -5.62 -23.94
CA ARG A 189 4.02 -6.11 -24.55
C ARG A 189 3.84 -6.54 -26.01
N VAL A 190 2.74 -7.22 -26.33
CA VAL A 190 2.44 -7.71 -27.70
C VAL A 190 2.11 -6.56 -28.64
N PHE A 191 1.66 -5.43 -28.08
CA PHE A 191 1.22 -4.24 -28.79
C PHE A 191 2.22 -3.09 -28.66
N ALA A 192 3.41 -3.33 -28.12
CA ALA A 192 4.36 -2.27 -27.78
C ALA A 192 4.72 -1.40 -29.00
N ASP A 193 4.86 -2.00 -30.17
CA ASP A 193 5.18 -1.30 -31.43
C ASP A 193 4.05 -0.38 -31.94
N ARG A 194 2.83 -0.49 -31.38
CA ARG A 194 1.69 0.34 -31.76
C ARG A 194 1.67 1.69 -31.05
N TYR A 195 2.34 1.81 -29.91
CA TYR A 195 2.32 3.01 -29.08
C TYR A 195 3.66 3.73 -29.14
N ASP A 196 3.62 5.04 -28.93
CA ASP A 196 4.85 5.77 -28.66
C ASP A 196 5.48 5.24 -27.37
N LYS A 197 6.79 4.94 -27.42
CA LYS A 197 7.52 4.31 -26.33
C LYS A 197 7.44 5.12 -25.04
N LYS A 198 7.56 6.46 -25.10
CA LYS A 198 7.49 7.32 -23.91
C LYS A 198 6.10 7.28 -23.29
N MET A 199 5.06 7.31 -24.12
CA MET A 199 3.67 7.24 -23.66
C MET A 199 3.35 5.91 -23.01
N LEU A 200 3.79 4.81 -23.62
CA LEU A 200 3.60 3.46 -23.07
C LEU A 200 4.29 3.31 -21.71
N VAL A 201 5.54 3.75 -21.59
CA VAL A 201 6.28 3.74 -20.32
C VAL A 201 5.56 4.58 -19.28
N TYR A 202 5.14 5.80 -19.62
CA TYR A 202 4.44 6.68 -18.67
C TYR A 202 3.11 6.09 -18.21
N PHE A 203 2.32 5.52 -19.13
CA PHE A 203 1.05 4.88 -18.83
C PHE A 203 1.23 3.69 -17.88
N LEU A 204 2.12 2.76 -18.22
CA LEU A 204 2.38 1.57 -17.40
C LEU A 204 2.98 1.95 -16.03
N LYS A 205 3.89 2.93 -15.98
CA LYS A 205 4.55 3.36 -14.75
C LYS A 205 3.59 4.07 -13.79
N ASN A 206 2.86 5.08 -14.28
CA ASN A 206 2.12 6.03 -13.44
C ASN A 206 0.61 5.79 -13.39
N VAL A 207 0.02 5.26 -14.47
CA VAL A 207 -1.43 5.06 -14.57
C VAL A 207 -1.82 3.64 -14.19
N CYS A 208 -1.08 2.62 -14.65
CA CYS A 208 -1.33 1.21 -14.29
C CYS A 208 -0.79 0.83 -12.90
N ILE A 209 -1.10 1.64 -11.89
CA ILE A 209 -0.82 1.36 -10.47
C ILE A 209 -1.94 0.53 -9.85
N ALA A 210 -1.67 -0.13 -8.72
CA ALA A 210 -2.61 -1.01 -8.03
C ALA A 210 -4.01 -0.39 -7.88
N LYS A 211 -4.10 0.85 -7.38
CA LYS A 211 -5.37 1.56 -7.16
C LYS A 211 -6.21 1.72 -8.44
N THR A 212 -5.60 2.17 -9.54
CA THR A 212 -6.32 2.33 -10.81
C THR A 212 -6.70 0.99 -11.42
N MET A 213 -5.85 -0.03 -11.24
CA MET A 213 -6.10 -1.37 -11.75
C MET A 213 -7.24 -2.10 -11.04
N ASP A 214 -7.47 -1.83 -9.74
CA ASP A 214 -8.62 -2.38 -8.98
C ASP A 214 -9.94 -2.06 -9.68
N ASP A 215 -10.10 -0.82 -10.15
CA ASP A 215 -11.33 -0.36 -10.79
C ASP A 215 -11.34 -0.64 -12.30
N ALA A 216 -10.18 -0.59 -12.95
CA ALA A 216 -10.08 -0.66 -14.41
C ALA A 216 -10.07 -2.08 -14.98
N VAL A 217 -9.65 -3.08 -14.21
CA VAL A 217 -9.44 -4.45 -14.71
C VAL A 217 -10.37 -5.43 -14.00
N TYR A 218 -11.47 -5.80 -14.65
CA TYR A 218 -12.53 -6.63 -14.08
C TYR A 218 -12.13 -8.10 -13.84
N VAL A 219 -10.98 -8.56 -14.36
CA VAL A 219 -10.57 -9.97 -14.28
C VAL A 219 -9.95 -10.33 -12.93
N PHE A 220 -9.54 -9.34 -12.12
CA PHE A 220 -8.94 -9.62 -10.83
C PHE A 220 -10.01 -10.03 -9.82
N GLU A 221 -9.92 -11.27 -9.32
CA GLU A 221 -10.82 -11.76 -8.27
C GLU A 221 -10.35 -11.35 -6.87
N ASN A 222 -9.08 -10.97 -6.73
CA ASN A 222 -8.44 -10.65 -5.46
C ASN A 222 -7.24 -9.72 -5.62
N PRO A 223 -6.83 -8.99 -4.55
CA PRO A 223 -5.66 -8.10 -4.58
C PRO A 223 -4.34 -8.79 -4.94
N GLN A 224 -4.23 -10.11 -4.76
CA GLN A 224 -3.00 -10.86 -5.04
C GLN A 224 -2.78 -11.01 -6.54
N GLU A 225 -3.84 -11.21 -7.33
CA GLU A 225 -3.76 -11.23 -8.79
C GLU A 225 -3.36 -9.88 -9.38
N ARG A 226 -3.86 -8.80 -8.79
CA ARG A 226 -3.48 -7.43 -9.15
C ARG A 226 -2.02 -7.12 -8.80
N ASP A 227 -1.58 -7.48 -7.60
CA ASP A 227 -0.18 -7.27 -7.21
C ASP A 227 0.76 -8.12 -8.08
N GLN A 228 0.33 -9.33 -8.49
CA GLN A 228 1.06 -10.14 -9.46
C GLN A 228 1.07 -9.50 -10.86
N GLU A 229 -0.04 -8.92 -11.31
CA GLU A 229 -0.06 -8.16 -12.56
C GLU A 229 0.93 -7.00 -12.51
N ARG A 230 1.02 -6.28 -11.38
CA ARG A 230 1.97 -5.18 -11.22
C ARG A 230 3.43 -5.66 -11.34
N VAL A 231 3.74 -6.86 -10.84
CA VAL A 231 5.05 -7.49 -11.07
C VAL A 231 5.31 -7.72 -12.56
N GLU A 232 4.33 -8.21 -13.32
CA GLU A 232 4.48 -8.40 -14.78
C GLU A 232 4.63 -7.07 -15.53
N ILE A 233 3.94 -6.01 -15.08
CA ILE A 233 4.10 -4.65 -15.62
C ILE A 233 5.52 -4.14 -15.36
N CYS A 234 6.06 -4.33 -14.15
CA CYS A 234 7.44 -3.94 -13.82
C CYS A 234 8.47 -4.69 -14.67
N ASN A 235 8.23 -5.97 -14.97
CA ASN A 235 9.06 -6.74 -15.90
C ASN A 235 9.02 -6.15 -17.33
N LEU A 236 7.83 -5.77 -17.79
CA LEU A 236 7.69 -5.09 -19.08
C LEU A 236 8.40 -3.73 -19.08
N LEU A 237 8.25 -2.95 -18.01
CA LEU A 237 8.92 -1.66 -17.83
C LEU A 237 10.45 -1.82 -17.81
N SER A 238 11.00 -2.87 -17.21
CA SER A 238 12.44 -3.15 -17.21
C SER A 238 12.99 -3.36 -18.63
N PHE A 239 12.19 -3.94 -19.53
CA PHE A 239 12.55 -4.08 -20.95
C PHE A 239 12.38 -2.76 -21.73
N LEU A 240 11.33 -1.99 -21.45
CA LEU A 240 11.02 -0.76 -22.18
C LEU A 240 11.88 0.43 -21.72
N ASP A 241 12.19 0.52 -20.43
CA ASP A 241 12.91 1.63 -19.81
C ASP A 241 14.12 1.15 -18.99
N PRO A 242 15.20 0.70 -19.65
CA PRO A 242 16.37 0.14 -18.97
C PRO A 242 17.12 1.14 -18.07
N GLU A 243 16.96 2.45 -18.29
CA GLU A 243 17.59 3.47 -17.46
C GLU A 243 17.06 3.44 -16.03
N ASN A 244 15.79 3.03 -15.85
CA ASN A 244 15.12 2.94 -14.56
C ASN A 244 14.94 1.48 -14.07
N GLU A 245 15.64 0.50 -14.65
CA GLU A 245 15.55 -0.93 -14.32
C GLU A 245 15.62 -1.21 -12.81
N LYS A 246 16.53 -0.54 -12.10
CA LYS A 246 16.69 -0.69 -10.63
C LYS A 246 15.43 -0.28 -9.84
N GLU A 247 14.69 0.71 -10.30
CA GLU A 247 13.44 1.15 -9.66
C GLU A 247 12.39 0.02 -9.75
N TYR A 248 12.27 -0.58 -10.93
CA TYR A 248 11.34 -1.69 -11.18
C TYR A 248 11.76 -2.97 -10.47
N GLU A 249 13.05 -3.30 -10.43
CA GLU A 249 13.56 -4.44 -9.64
C GLU A 249 13.21 -4.30 -8.15
N ASN A 250 13.34 -3.09 -7.59
CA ASN A 250 12.96 -2.83 -6.20
C ASN A 250 11.45 -3.00 -5.98
N GLU A 251 10.61 -2.47 -6.88
CA GLU A 251 9.15 -2.64 -6.80
C GLU A 251 8.75 -4.13 -6.90
N ILE A 252 9.36 -4.89 -7.82
CA ILE A 252 9.16 -6.35 -7.95
C ILE A 252 9.50 -7.06 -6.64
N ARG A 253 10.60 -6.67 -5.99
CA ARG A 253 11.04 -7.27 -4.73
C ARG A 253 10.04 -7.03 -3.60
N GLU A 254 9.59 -5.78 -3.44
CA GLU A 254 8.61 -5.40 -2.42
C GLU A 254 7.26 -6.11 -2.62
N LEU A 255 6.76 -6.14 -3.86
CA LEU A 255 5.51 -6.83 -4.21
C LEU A 255 5.63 -8.35 -4.03
N THR A 256 6.75 -8.95 -4.43
CA THR A 256 6.97 -10.39 -4.28
C THR A 256 7.02 -10.79 -2.80
N GLN A 257 7.68 -9.98 -1.97
CA GLN A 257 7.68 -10.16 -0.52
C GLN A 257 6.25 -10.11 0.04
N LYS A 258 5.48 -9.07 -0.30
CA LYS A 258 4.08 -8.93 0.12
C LYS A 258 3.23 -10.14 -0.28
N LEU A 259 3.34 -10.60 -1.53
CA LEU A 259 2.60 -11.75 -2.05
C LEU A 259 2.95 -13.06 -1.33
N MET A 260 4.24 -13.32 -1.09
CA MET A 260 4.73 -14.51 -0.40
C MET A 260 4.27 -14.55 1.06
N ILE A 261 4.35 -13.43 1.77
CA ILE A 261 3.87 -13.33 3.15
C ILE A 261 2.37 -13.59 3.20
N ASN A 262 1.60 -12.94 2.33
CA ASN A 262 0.14 -13.11 2.30
C ASN A 262 -0.27 -14.54 1.93
N LYS A 263 0.51 -15.22 1.09
CA LYS A 263 0.30 -16.64 0.76
C LYS A 263 0.59 -17.55 1.95
N GLU A 264 1.68 -17.30 2.68
CA GLU A 264 2.02 -18.05 3.90
C GLU A 264 1.00 -17.81 5.02
N LEU A 265 0.54 -16.56 5.19
CA LEU A 265 -0.52 -16.22 6.13
C LEU A 265 -1.87 -16.85 5.76
N LYS A 266 -2.19 -17.00 4.46
CA LYS A 266 -3.36 -17.79 4.01
C LYS A 266 -3.25 -19.27 4.36
N ILE A 267 -2.03 -19.82 4.43
CA ILE A 267 -1.78 -21.22 4.83
C ILE A 267 -1.84 -21.36 6.36
N ILE A 268 -1.54 -20.30 7.11
CA ILE A 268 -1.64 -20.21 8.57
C ILE A 268 -2.96 -19.53 8.95
N ASP A 269 -4.08 -20.19 8.63
CA ASP A 269 -5.48 -19.92 9.04
C ASP A 269 -5.93 -18.46 9.24
N GLU A 270 -7.04 -18.10 8.59
CA GLU A 270 -7.78 -16.81 8.56
C GLU A 270 -8.24 -16.25 9.94
N SER A 271 -7.71 -16.78 11.03
CA SER A 271 -8.11 -16.52 12.40
C SER A 271 -7.41 -15.36 13.10
N ARG A 272 -6.35 -14.77 12.51
CA ARG A 272 -5.49 -13.76 13.17
C ARG A 272 -5.98 -12.31 13.02
N ILE A 273 -6.08 -11.59 14.12
CA ILE A 273 -6.54 -10.19 14.23
C ILE A 273 -5.86 -9.29 13.19
N HIS A 274 -6.65 -8.76 12.25
CA HIS A 274 -6.22 -7.87 11.19
C HIS A 274 -6.90 -6.50 11.28
N VAL A 275 -6.16 -5.43 10.95
CA VAL A 275 -6.69 -4.07 10.77
C VAL A 275 -6.04 -3.50 9.52
N ASN A 276 -6.84 -3.06 8.55
CA ASN A 276 -6.34 -2.51 7.29
C ASN A 276 -5.91 -1.05 7.51
N VAL A 277 -4.65 -0.89 7.90
CA VAL A 277 -4.05 0.42 8.22
C VAL A 277 -4.04 1.35 7.01
N GLU A 278 -3.73 0.83 5.82
CA GLU A 278 -3.70 1.63 4.58
C GLU A 278 -5.10 2.11 4.19
N GLY A 279 -6.12 1.26 4.29
CA GLY A 279 -7.52 1.65 4.07
C GLY A 279 -7.98 2.73 5.06
N ILE A 280 -7.59 2.63 6.33
CA ILE A 280 -7.85 3.68 7.34
C ILE A 280 -7.11 4.97 6.98
N LYS A 281 -5.85 4.89 6.58
CA LYS A 281 -5.02 6.04 6.18
C LYS A 281 -5.64 6.75 4.99
N GLU A 282 -6.02 6.01 3.95
CA GLU A 282 -6.72 6.56 2.79
C GLU A 282 -8.06 7.18 3.17
N GLN A 283 -8.86 6.52 4.01
CA GLN A 283 -10.13 7.06 4.48
C GLN A 283 -9.93 8.38 5.24
N LEU A 284 -8.95 8.46 6.13
CA LEU A 284 -8.70 9.65 6.95
C LEU A 284 -8.04 10.80 6.17
N ILE A 285 -7.36 10.50 5.07
CA ILE A 285 -6.77 11.49 4.16
C ILE A 285 -7.80 11.96 3.12
N ASN A 286 -8.68 11.07 2.64
CA ASN A 286 -9.58 11.28 1.50
C ASN A 286 -11.07 11.26 1.87
N ALA A 287 -11.45 11.53 3.14
CA ALA A 287 -12.85 11.52 3.58
C ALA A 287 -13.68 12.65 2.95
N GLU A 288 -14.04 12.50 1.68
CA GLU A 288 -15.17 13.19 1.06
C GLU A 288 -16.32 12.18 0.88
N GLY A 289 -17.48 12.53 1.45
CA GLY A 289 -18.74 11.86 1.15
C GLY A 289 -19.19 10.80 2.16
N LEU A 290 -19.94 11.24 3.17
CA LEU A 290 -21.27 10.70 3.53
C LEU A 290 -21.81 11.49 4.73
N THR A 291 -22.69 12.44 4.41
CA THR A 291 -23.65 13.11 5.30
C THR A 291 -23.13 13.69 6.64
N ASN A 292 -23.09 15.03 6.65
CA ASN A 292 -23.13 15.96 7.79
C ASN A 292 -21.84 16.20 8.61
N ARG A 293 -21.32 17.43 8.42
CA ARG A 293 -20.57 18.29 9.35
C ARG A 293 -19.30 17.69 9.95
N PHE A 294 -18.16 17.94 9.30
CA PHE A 294 -16.94 18.59 9.81
C PHE A 294 -15.83 18.34 8.76
N ASP A 295 -15.10 19.40 8.39
CA ASP A 295 -13.88 19.35 7.57
C ASP A 295 -12.94 18.23 8.06
N ASN A 296 -12.88 17.10 7.35
CA ASN A 296 -12.12 15.91 7.78
C ASN A 296 -10.92 15.65 6.87
N ASN A 297 -10.07 16.66 6.68
CA ASN A 297 -8.72 16.44 6.18
C ASN A 297 -7.74 16.44 7.36
N LEU A 298 -7.48 15.26 7.95
CA LEU A 298 -6.55 15.13 9.09
C LEU A 298 -5.15 15.71 8.79
N LYS A 299 -4.75 15.76 7.52
CA LYS A 299 -3.47 16.37 7.12
C LYS A 299 -3.45 17.87 7.36
N ASN A 300 -4.59 18.55 7.18
CA ASN A 300 -4.74 19.97 7.52
C ASN A 300 -4.72 20.17 9.05
N ASP A 301 -5.46 19.34 9.80
CA ASP A 301 -5.43 19.39 11.28
C ASP A 301 -4.01 19.17 11.83
N PHE A 302 -3.23 18.26 11.22
CA PHE A 302 -1.83 18.04 11.55
C PHE A 302 -0.93 19.23 11.19
N GLN A 303 -1.13 19.86 10.03
CA GLN A 303 -0.42 21.09 9.67
C GLN A 303 -0.73 22.23 10.64
N ARG A 304 -1.97 22.36 11.11
CA ARG A 304 -2.36 23.33 12.13
C ARG A 304 -1.68 23.02 13.46
N TYR A 305 -1.65 21.75 13.88
CA TYR A 305 -0.89 21.31 15.05
C TYR A 305 0.58 21.69 14.97
N MET A 306 1.25 21.38 13.85
CA MET A 306 2.66 21.75 13.60
C MET A 306 2.88 23.27 13.60
N PHE A 307 1.93 24.04 13.04
CA PHE A 307 1.99 25.50 13.04
C PHE A 307 1.96 26.07 14.46
N TYR A 308 1.12 25.54 15.36
CA TYR A 308 1.08 25.98 16.75
C TYR A 308 2.25 25.48 17.62
N GLN A 309 3.01 24.48 17.16
CA GLN A 309 4.26 24.03 17.79
C GLN A 309 5.50 24.83 17.36
N ASP A 310 5.42 25.64 16.30
CA ASP A 310 6.58 26.38 15.81
C ASP A 310 6.96 27.54 16.75
N ASP A 311 8.16 27.48 17.34
CA ASP A 311 8.74 28.53 18.19
C ASP A 311 8.71 29.92 17.54
N ARG A 312 8.69 30.01 16.21
CA ARG A 312 8.59 31.29 15.49
C ARG A 312 7.18 31.87 15.55
N VAL A 313 6.14 31.04 15.58
CA VAL A 313 4.76 31.47 15.84
C VAL A 313 4.64 31.96 17.28
N GLU A 314 5.31 31.28 18.21
CA GLU A 314 5.43 31.72 19.59
C GLU A 314 6.11 33.10 19.70
N GLN A 315 7.21 33.31 18.98
CA GLN A 315 7.92 34.59 18.91
C GLN A 315 7.09 35.67 18.19
N TRP A 316 6.38 35.33 17.13
CA TRP A 316 5.56 36.26 16.35
C TRP A 316 4.32 36.72 17.13
N LEU A 317 3.68 35.82 17.89
CA LEU A 317 2.60 36.16 18.85
C LEU A 317 3.11 37.09 19.96
N ARG A 318 4.33 36.87 20.47
CA ARG A 318 4.99 37.76 21.45
C ARG A 318 5.30 39.14 20.86
N LEU A 319 5.61 39.24 19.57
CA LEU A 319 5.96 40.48 18.86
C LEU A 319 4.74 41.30 18.43
N LEU A 320 3.64 40.67 18.05
CA LEU A 320 2.46 41.36 17.55
C LEU A 320 1.74 42.20 18.61
N GLN A 321 1.77 41.79 19.88
CA GLN A 321 1.03 42.47 20.95
C GLN A 321 1.80 42.34 22.26
N GLY A 322 2.48 43.41 22.64
CA GLY A 322 3.43 43.42 23.76
C GLY A 322 2.88 42.80 25.05
N LYS A 323 3.62 41.81 25.56
CA LYS A 323 3.59 41.26 26.93
C LYS A 323 2.20 40.93 27.49
N GLU A 324 1.62 39.79 27.08
CA GLU A 324 0.68 39.06 27.93
C GLU A 324 1.02 37.57 28.00
N GLU A 325 1.29 37.06 29.21
CA GLU A 325 1.57 35.63 29.51
C GLU A 325 0.35 34.72 29.25
N ASN A 326 -0.87 35.27 29.22
CA ASN A 326 -2.10 34.48 29.07
C ASN A 326 -2.25 33.85 27.67
N LYS A 327 -1.84 34.52 26.60
CA LYS A 327 -1.92 33.97 25.23
C LYS A 327 -0.88 32.88 24.94
N PHE A 328 0.23 32.85 25.68
CA PHE A 328 1.23 31.78 25.58
C PHE A 328 0.65 30.44 26.09
N ARG A 329 -0.13 30.48 27.18
CA ARG A 329 -0.88 29.31 27.66
C ARG A 329 -1.93 28.87 26.63
N GLU A 330 -2.65 29.82 26.01
CA GLU A 330 -3.66 29.50 24.98
C GLU A 330 -3.07 28.80 23.74
N SER A 331 -1.87 29.17 23.28
CA SER A 331 -1.22 28.51 22.12
C SER A 331 -0.83 27.06 22.42
N ASN A 332 -0.19 26.81 23.56
CA ASN A 332 0.19 25.46 23.99
C ASN A 332 -1.04 24.60 24.30
N GLU A 333 -2.08 25.19 24.88
CA GLU A 333 -3.37 24.51 25.13
C GLU A 333 -4.08 24.17 23.80
N THR A 334 -3.97 25.04 22.80
CA THR A 334 -4.52 24.79 21.45
C THR A 334 -3.76 23.68 20.73
N ALA A 335 -2.43 23.68 20.74
CA ALA A 335 -1.62 22.61 20.16
C ALA A 335 -1.91 21.26 20.84
N TYR A 336 -2.00 21.23 22.16
CA TYR A 336 -2.31 20.02 22.92
C TYR A 336 -3.73 19.51 22.64
N ARG A 337 -4.72 20.40 22.53
CA ARG A 337 -6.08 20.02 22.11
C ARG A 337 -6.12 19.43 20.70
N LEU A 338 -5.43 20.05 19.73
CA LEU A 338 -5.35 19.52 18.37
C LEU A 338 -4.68 18.15 18.33
N LEU A 339 -3.63 17.94 19.13
CA LEU A 339 -3.01 16.63 19.30
C LEU A 339 -4.02 15.59 19.81
N ILE A 340 -4.77 15.90 20.87
CA ILE A 340 -5.79 15.00 21.41
C ILE A 340 -6.82 14.66 20.33
N GLU A 341 -7.34 15.66 19.62
CA GLU A 341 -8.34 15.47 18.56
C GLU A 341 -7.79 14.57 17.42
N LEU A 342 -6.55 14.81 16.97
CA LEU A 342 -5.88 13.99 15.95
C LEU A 342 -5.73 12.53 16.38
N VAL A 343 -5.23 12.31 17.60
CA VAL A 343 -5.03 10.99 18.17
C VAL A 343 -6.35 10.25 18.31
N GLN A 344 -7.39 10.93 18.80
CA GLN A 344 -8.73 10.36 18.95
C GLN A 344 -9.34 9.96 17.60
N LYS A 345 -9.23 10.81 16.57
CA LYS A 345 -9.70 10.49 15.21
C LYS A 345 -9.02 9.24 14.64
N ILE A 346 -7.69 9.14 14.75
CA ILE A 346 -6.93 7.95 14.29
C ILE A 346 -7.33 6.71 15.08
N ARG A 347 -7.41 6.82 16.42
CA ARG A 347 -7.81 5.74 17.32
C ARG A 347 -9.23 5.26 17.04
N ASP A 348 -10.17 6.15 16.82
CA ASP A 348 -11.55 5.80 16.49
C ASP A 348 -11.68 5.13 15.12
N ALA A 349 -10.89 5.55 14.13
CA ALA A 349 -10.84 4.87 12.84
C ALA A 349 -10.21 3.47 12.96
N PHE A 350 -9.09 3.33 13.66
CA PHE A 350 -8.45 2.04 13.94
C PHE A 350 -9.40 1.04 14.60
N VAL A 351 -10.20 1.53 15.55
CA VAL A 351 -11.11 0.71 16.34
C VAL A 351 -12.45 0.47 15.63
N SER A 352 -13.07 1.51 15.08
CA SER A 352 -14.49 1.53 14.68
C SER A 352 -14.72 1.76 13.19
N SER A 353 -13.68 1.93 12.34
CA SER A 353 -13.90 1.99 10.90
C SER A 353 -14.57 0.70 10.42
N GLY A 354 -15.51 0.83 9.49
CA GLY A 354 -16.43 -0.25 9.07
C GLY A 354 -15.69 -1.52 8.65
N GLU A 355 -15.25 -1.57 7.40
CA GLU A 355 -14.54 -2.73 6.83
C GLU A 355 -13.07 -2.79 7.23
N TYR A 356 -12.49 -1.68 7.67
CA TYR A 356 -11.04 -1.57 7.90
C TYR A 356 -10.61 -1.69 9.36
N GLY A 357 -11.51 -1.42 10.31
CA GLY A 357 -11.20 -1.32 11.74
C GLY A 357 -11.33 -2.64 12.51
N LEU A 358 -10.74 -2.67 13.71
CA LEU A 358 -10.72 -3.84 14.58
C LEU A 358 -12.12 -4.38 14.93
N ASN A 359 -13.09 -3.50 15.18
CA ASN A 359 -14.44 -3.90 15.53
C ASN A 359 -15.15 -4.64 14.39
N GLY A 360 -14.88 -4.24 13.14
CA GLY A 360 -15.37 -4.92 11.94
C GLY A 360 -14.83 -6.35 11.88
N TYR A 361 -13.51 -6.51 12.02
CA TYR A 361 -12.85 -7.81 12.08
C TYR A 361 -13.41 -8.70 13.20
N LEU A 362 -13.48 -8.19 14.44
CA LEU A 362 -14.04 -8.94 15.57
C LEU A 362 -15.51 -9.31 15.35
N SER A 363 -16.28 -8.46 14.65
CA SER A 363 -17.68 -8.75 14.31
C SER A 363 -17.79 -9.93 13.35
N LEU A 364 -17.10 -9.86 12.22
CA LEU A 364 -17.24 -10.80 11.11
C LEU A 364 -16.58 -12.15 11.40
N ASN A 365 -15.34 -12.12 11.93
CA ASN A 365 -14.50 -13.32 11.97
C ASN A 365 -14.54 -14.04 13.32
N ILE A 366 -14.95 -13.36 14.40
CA ILE A 366 -14.99 -13.95 15.75
C ILE A 366 -16.41 -14.02 16.30
N ARG A 367 -17.12 -12.88 16.40
CA ARG A 367 -18.43 -12.80 17.08
C ARG A 367 -19.57 -13.46 16.30
N HIS A 368 -19.50 -13.47 14.96
CA HIS A 368 -20.61 -13.95 14.14
C HIS A 368 -20.47 -15.45 13.82
N ASN A 369 -21.21 -16.28 14.58
CA ASN A 369 -21.32 -17.74 14.44
C ASN A 369 -20.04 -18.55 14.67
N THR A 370 -18.85 -18.08 14.27
CA THR A 370 -17.57 -18.82 14.37
C THR A 370 -17.26 -19.30 15.80
N LEU A 371 -17.26 -18.37 16.77
CA LEU A 371 -16.97 -18.71 18.17
C LEU A 371 -18.02 -19.63 18.79
N GLU A 372 -19.28 -19.45 18.41
CA GLU A 372 -20.38 -20.26 18.93
C GLU A 372 -20.33 -21.68 18.38
N ASP A 373 -20.06 -21.83 17.08
CA ASP A 373 -19.98 -23.13 16.41
C ASP A 373 -18.80 -23.96 16.92
N GLU A 374 -17.63 -23.34 17.11
CA GLU A 374 -16.46 -24.01 17.69
C GLU A 374 -16.72 -24.52 19.11
N LEU A 375 -17.24 -23.67 19.99
CA LEU A 375 -17.49 -24.05 21.39
C LEU A 375 -18.66 -25.04 21.52
N ARG A 376 -19.63 -25.04 20.58
CA ARG A 376 -20.72 -26.04 20.56
C ARG A 376 -20.29 -27.37 19.94
N SER A 377 -19.29 -27.40 19.06
CA SER A 377 -18.88 -28.60 18.30
C SER A 377 -18.54 -29.81 19.19
N PRO A 378 -17.69 -29.69 20.24
CA PRO A 378 -17.43 -30.81 21.17
C PRO A 378 -18.69 -31.34 21.85
N LEU A 379 -19.60 -30.44 22.24
CA LEU A 379 -20.87 -30.81 22.89
C LEU A 379 -21.80 -31.55 21.93
N GLN A 380 -21.84 -31.12 20.67
CA GLN A 380 -22.65 -31.78 19.64
C GLN A 380 -22.13 -33.18 19.31
N ARG A 381 -20.81 -33.35 19.12
CA ARG A 381 -20.17 -34.65 18.86
C ARG A 381 -20.40 -35.64 20.00
N ALA A 382 -20.37 -35.17 21.23
CA ALA A 382 -20.66 -35.97 22.41
C ALA A 382 -22.16 -36.18 22.68
N MET A 383 -23.05 -35.61 21.85
CA MET A 383 -24.51 -35.61 22.03
C MET A 383 -24.96 -34.98 23.37
N LEU A 384 -24.20 -34.01 23.88
CA LEU A 384 -24.44 -33.28 25.13
C LEU A 384 -25.09 -31.90 24.88
N TYR A 385 -26.03 -31.83 23.95
CA TYR A 385 -26.76 -30.61 23.62
C TYR A 385 -28.25 -30.77 23.91
N ALA A 386 -28.96 -29.65 24.02
CA ALA A 386 -30.42 -29.61 24.09
C ALA A 386 -30.96 -28.62 23.06
N LYS A 387 -32.12 -28.93 22.47
CA LYS A 387 -32.85 -27.98 21.62
C LYS A 387 -33.97 -27.34 22.42
N LYS A 388 -34.08 -26.02 22.38
CA LYS A 388 -35.20 -25.33 23.01
C LYS A 388 -36.43 -25.38 22.11
N ASP A 389 -37.53 -25.93 22.60
CA ASP A 389 -38.82 -25.84 21.94
C ASP A 389 -39.45 -24.47 22.23
N ASN A 390 -39.58 -23.64 21.20
CA ASN A 390 -40.14 -22.28 21.32
C ASN A 390 -41.64 -22.29 21.67
N LEU A 391 -42.36 -23.38 21.41
CA LEU A 391 -43.80 -23.49 21.69
C LEU A 391 -44.06 -23.88 23.16
N ASN A 392 -43.30 -24.82 23.69
CA ASN A 392 -43.52 -25.37 25.04
C ASN A 392 -42.54 -24.86 26.10
N LYS A 393 -41.54 -24.06 25.72
CA LYS A 393 -40.41 -23.61 26.58
C LYS A 393 -39.66 -24.77 27.26
N THR A 394 -39.73 -25.97 26.70
CA THR A 394 -39.05 -27.17 27.21
C THR A 394 -37.77 -27.44 26.42
N TYR A 395 -36.82 -28.11 27.06
CA TYR A 395 -35.59 -28.57 26.41
C TYR A 395 -35.77 -29.99 25.90
N ILE A 396 -35.51 -30.18 24.61
CA ILE A 396 -35.53 -31.48 23.92
C ILE A 396 -34.11 -32.05 23.98
N VAL A 397 -33.95 -33.14 24.72
CA VAL A 397 -32.70 -33.92 24.82
C VAL A 397 -32.64 -34.93 23.66
N PRO A 398 -31.45 -35.28 23.14
CA PRO A 398 -31.31 -36.28 22.08
C PRO A 398 -32.02 -37.59 22.42
N SER A 399 -32.75 -38.14 21.44
CA SER A 399 -33.54 -39.37 21.60
C SER A 399 -32.71 -40.54 22.10
N HIS A 400 -31.42 -40.58 21.73
CA HIS A 400 -30.42 -41.55 22.22
C HIS A 400 -30.46 -41.73 23.74
N TRP A 401 -30.58 -40.64 24.50
CA TRP A 401 -30.55 -40.66 25.97
C TRP A 401 -31.92 -40.95 26.60
N ILE A 402 -33.01 -40.56 25.93
CA ILE A 402 -34.35 -40.64 26.49
C ILE A 402 -35.02 -41.98 26.17
N GLN A 403 -34.76 -42.58 25.00
CA GLN A 403 -35.55 -43.70 24.46
C GLN A 403 -35.61 -44.93 25.37
N PHE A 404 -34.54 -45.20 26.13
CA PHE A 404 -34.43 -46.35 27.04
C PHE A 404 -34.47 -45.97 28.53
N ALA A 405 -34.75 -44.71 28.86
CA ALA A 405 -34.84 -44.24 30.25
C ALA A 405 -36.24 -44.47 30.84
N GLY A 406 -36.34 -44.75 32.15
CA GLY A 406 -37.62 -44.75 32.87
C GLY A 406 -38.19 -43.34 33.02
N SER A 407 -39.47 -43.19 33.36
CA SER A 407 -40.14 -41.87 33.45
C SER A 407 -39.43 -40.88 34.39
N GLU A 408 -38.91 -41.36 35.52
CA GLU A 408 -38.16 -40.57 36.50
C GLU A 408 -36.77 -40.16 35.98
N ASP A 409 -36.02 -41.11 35.41
CA ASP A 409 -34.71 -40.83 34.79
C ASP A 409 -34.85 -39.85 33.61
N LYS A 410 -35.94 -39.93 32.82
CA LYS A 410 -36.24 -38.97 31.74
C LYS A 410 -36.39 -37.54 32.28
N GLN A 411 -37.09 -37.35 33.39
CA GLN A 411 -37.25 -36.02 33.99
C GLN A 411 -35.91 -35.46 34.49
N ILE A 412 -35.08 -36.30 35.12
CA ILE A 412 -33.74 -35.93 35.58
C ILE A 412 -32.86 -35.53 34.39
N LEU A 413 -32.83 -36.33 33.32
CA LEU A 413 -32.05 -36.06 32.11
C LEU A 413 -32.48 -34.76 31.44
N CYS A 414 -33.79 -34.55 31.24
CA CYS A 414 -34.29 -33.30 30.64
C CYS A 414 -33.91 -32.07 31.45
N LYS A 415 -33.98 -32.15 32.79
CA LYS A 415 -33.56 -31.06 33.67
C LYS A 415 -32.04 -30.83 33.58
N ALA A 416 -31.24 -31.88 33.71
CA ALA A 416 -29.78 -31.80 33.72
C ALA A 416 -29.22 -31.22 32.40
N PHE A 417 -29.72 -31.69 31.25
CA PHE A 417 -29.31 -31.17 29.94
C PHE A 417 -29.82 -29.73 29.72
N GLY A 418 -31.02 -29.40 30.18
CA GLY A 418 -31.54 -28.03 30.10
C GLY A 418 -30.72 -27.03 30.93
N GLU A 419 -30.32 -27.41 32.14
CA GLU A 419 -29.45 -26.62 33.01
C GLU A 419 -28.04 -26.50 32.42
N PHE A 420 -27.47 -27.60 31.92
CA PHE A 420 -26.17 -27.59 31.26
C PHE A 420 -26.15 -26.70 30.03
N HIS A 421 -27.13 -26.86 29.11
CA HIS A 421 -27.26 -26.00 27.94
C HIS A 421 -27.45 -24.53 28.33
N SER A 422 -28.29 -24.24 29.33
CA SER A 422 -28.44 -22.86 29.80
C SER A 422 -27.15 -22.30 30.41
N ALA A 423 -26.31 -23.12 31.03
CA ALA A 423 -25.02 -22.70 31.56
C ALA A 423 -24.05 -22.39 30.42
N THR A 424 -23.92 -23.28 29.42
CA THR A 424 -23.01 -23.05 28.28
C THR A 424 -23.41 -21.82 27.46
N GLU A 425 -24.70 -21.60 27.23
CA GLU A 425 -25.18 -20.39 26.53
C GLU A 425 -24.91 -19.11 27.34
N LYS A 426 -24.97 -19.16 28.68
CA LYS A 426 -24.56 -18.02 29.52
C LYS A 426 -23.06 -17.74 29.41
N ILE A 427 -22.23 -18.78 29.38
CA ILE A 427 -20.78 -18.64 29.21
C ILE A 427 -20.45 -18.04 27.84
N LEU A 428 -21.11 -18.52 26.78
CA LEU A 428 -20.99 -17.95 25.43
C LEU A 428 -21.38 -16.48 25.39
N ALA A 429 -22.53 -16.13 25.98
CA ALA A 429 -23.00 -14.75 26.07
C ALA A 429 -22.02 -13.86 26.85
N LYS A 430 -21.44 -14.36 27.96
CA LYS A 430 -20.42 -13.65 28.74
C LYS A 430 -19.17 -13.39 27.89
N LEU A 431 -18.63 -14.42 27.22
CA LEU A 431 -17.44 -14.27 26.37
C LEU A 431 -17.66 -13.28 25.22
N LYS A 432 -18.79 -13.39 24.51
CA LYS A 432 -19.11 -12.56 23.34
C LYS A 432 -19.54 -11.13 23.70
N SER A 433 -20.45 -10.99 24.65
CA SER A 433 -21.11 -9.71 24.94
C SER A 433 -20.43 -8.91 26.05
N ASP A 434 -19.67 -9.56 26.95
CA ASP A 434 -18.95 -8.86 28.02
C ASP A 434 -17.45 -8.75 27.76
N TYR A 435 -16.79 -9.80 27.23
CA TYR A 435 -15.32 -9.81 27.05
C TYR A 435 -14.83 -9.37 25.67
N ILE A 436 -15.34 -9.95 24.58
CA ILE A 436 -14.95 -9.61 23.20
C ILE A 436 -15.71 -8.35 22.74
N GLN A 437 -15.53 -7.26 23.47
CA GLN A 437 -16.06 -5.94 23.18
C GLN A 437 -14.96 -4.91 23.30
N ILE A 438 -15.08 -3.84 22.51
CA ILE A 438 -14.13 -2.74 22.50
C ILE A 438 -14.63 -1.59 23.37
N ARG A 439 -13.71 -1.00 24.13
CA ARG A 439 -13.95 0.17 24.97
C ARG A 439 -13.15 1.37 24.50
N THR A 440 -13.82 2.51 24.41
CA THR A 440 -13.22 3.83 24.26
C THR A 440 -13.77 4.74 25.36
N GLU A 441 -13.36 6.01 25.39
CA GLU A 441 -13.87 6.97 26.38
C GLU A 441 -15.36 7.23 26.20
N ILE A 442 -15.87 7.04 24.97
CA ILE A 442 -17.25 7.31 24.59
C ILE A 442 -18.08 6.02 24.51
N LYS A 443 -17.47 4.86 24.20
CA LYS A 443 -18.18 3.59 23.97
C LYS A 443 -17.78 2.51 24.99
N GLY A 444 -18.80 1.89 25.59
CA GLY A 444 -18.70 0.60 26.29
C GLY A 444 -18.19 0.68 27.74
N GLU A 445 -18.97 0.13 28.68
CA GLU A 445 -18.54 -0.04 30.08
C GLU A 445 -17.76 -1.34 30.30
N LYS A 446 -18.06 -2.37 29.50
CA LYS A 446 -17.46 -3.71 29.52
C LYS A 446 -16.64 -3.96 28.24
N GLY A 447 -15.75 -4.95 28.28
CA GLY A 447 -14.86 -5.31 27.18
C GLY A 447 -13.39 -5.37 27.59
N ILE A 448 -12.66 -6.35 27.06
CA ILE A 448 -11.23 -6.52 27.30
C ILE A 448 -10.38 -5.67 26.35
N PHE A 449 -10.91 -5.36 25.16
CA PHE A 449 -10.22 -4.54 24.18
C PHE A 449 -10.31 -3.07 24.56
N ASP A 450 -9.44 -2.63 25.46
CA ASP A 450 -9.44 -1.27 26.02
C ASP A 450 -8.54 -0.32 25.22
N TYR A 451 -9.17 0.65 24.56
CA TYR A 451 -8.51 1.70 23.78
C TYR A 451 -8.73 3.09 24.38
N ARG A 452 -9.13 3.16 25.66
CA ARG A 452 -9.14 4.43 26.40
C ARG A 452 -7.73 4.97 26.56
N LEU A 453 -7.58 6.25 26.34
CA LEU A 453 -6.35 7.01 26.47
C LEU A 453 -6.45 7.93 27.69
N THR A 454 -5.46 7.84 28.55
CA THR A 454 -5.31 8.68 29.74
C THR A 454 -4.45 9.91 29.43
N ASP A 455 -4.45 10.90 30.32
CA ASP A 455 -3.56 12.08 30.19
C ASP A 455 -2.08 11.69 30.09
N VAL A 456 -1.69 10.60 30.76
CA VAL A 456 -0.34 10.04 30.67
C VAL A 456 -0.04 9.50 29.26
N ASP A 457 -1.03 8.90 28.62
CA ASP A 457 -0.90 8.39 27.25
C ASP A 457 -0.73 9.55 26.26
N TYR A 458 -1.56 10.59 26.37
CA TYR A 458 -1.42 11.80 25.56
C TYR A 458 -0.09 12.50 25.79
N SER A 459 0.40 12.56 27.03
CA SER A 459 1.70 13.15 27.35
C SER A 459 2.86 12.37 26.71
N LYS A 460 2.81 11.04 26.70
CA LYS A 460 3.79 10.21 26.00
C LYS A 460 3.75 10.42 24.49
N ILE A 461 2.54 10.46 23.92
CA ILE A 461 2.35 10.70 22.48
C ILE A 461 2.91 12.08 22.11
N ALA A 462 2.62 13.12 22.90
CA ALA A 462 3.14 14.48 22.69
C ALA A 462 4.67 14.51 22.69
N TYR A 463 5.30 13.82 23.64
CA TYR A 463 6.75 13.74 23.74
C TYR A 463 7.39 13.10 22.50
N TYR A 464 6.80 12.03 21.95
CA TYR A 464 7.32 11.40 20.73
C TYR A 464 7.00 12.20 19.46
N ALA A 465 5.86 12.90 19.44
CA ALA A 465 5.44 13.74 18.31
C ALA A 465 6.37 14.94 18.08
N ASP A 466 7.08 15.40 19.12
CA ASP A 466 7.97 16.58 19.06
C ASP A 466 9.05 16.51 17.96
N ASN A 467 9.49 15.30 17.60
CA ASN A 467 10.51 15.10 16.56
C ASN A 467 9.93 14.77 15.17
N ILE A 468 8.60 14.73 15.03
CA ILE A 468 7.92 14.30 13.82
C ILE A 468 7.60 15.51 12.95
N LYS A 469 7.91 15.43 11.65
CA LYS A 469 7.73 16.56 10.72
C LYS A 469 6.65 16.32 9.68
N THR A 470 6.26 15.06 9.48
CA THR A 470 5.29 14.68 8.46
C THR A 470 4.07 14.01 9.07
N PHE A 471 2.92 14.15 8.40
CA PHE A 471 1.69 13.49 8.83
C PHE A 471 1.83 11.96 8.77
N GLU A 472 2.55 11.47 7.76
CA GLU A 472 2.77 10.05 7.52
C GLU A 472 3.53 9.42 8.70
N GLU A 473 4.65 10.02 9.13
CA GLU A 473 5.38 9.58 10.32
C GLU A 473 4.53 9.67 11.60
N PHE A 474 3.73 10.72 11.75
CA PHE A 474 2.84 10.89 12.91
C PHE A 474 1.78 9.79 12.96
N PHE A 475 1.14 9.53 11.82
CA PHE A 475 0.15 8.48 11.68
C PHE A 475 0.74 7.11 12.01
N ASP A 476 1.90 6.77 11.44
CA ASP A 476 2.56 5.48 11.65
C ASP A 476 2.98 5.31 13.13
N MET A 477 3.38 6.39 13.80
CA MET A 477 3.64 6.39 15.25
C MET A 477 2.37 6.07 16.06
N ILE A 478 1.24 6.73 15.77
CA ILE A 478 -0.02 6.47 16.49
C ILE A 478 -0.52 5.04 16.23
N ILE A 479 -0.42 4.55 14.99
CA ILE A 479 -0.76 3.16 14.65
C ILE A 479 0.11 2.19 15.43
N SER A 480 1.42 2.45 15.51
CA SER A 480 2.34 1.62 16.29
C SER A 480 1.96 1.58 17.77
N TYR A 481 1.57 2.72 18.34
CA TYR A 481 1.10 2.83 19.71
C TYR A 481 -0.21 2.04 19.95
N LEU A 482 -1.17 2.13 19.03
CA LEU A 482 -2.44 1.39 19.11
C LEU A 482 -2.22 -0.13 18.97
N TRP A 483 -1.26 -0.55 18.16
CA TRP A 483 -0.84 -1.95 18.11
C TRP A 483 -0.24 -2.43 19.42
N GLN A 484 0.56 -1.63 20.12
CA GLN A 484 1.06 -1.99 21.46
C GLN A 484 -0.08 -2.21 22.46
N LYS A 485 -1.10 -1.33 22.47
CA LYS A 485 -2.32 -1.58 23.27
C LYS A 485 -3.04 -2.85 22.83
N THR A 486 -3.08 -3.12 21.53
CA THR A 486 -3.69 -4.34 20.98
C THR A 486 -3.00 -5.59 21.52
N GLU A 487 -1.67 -5.67 21.52
CA GLU A 487 -0.94 -6.82 22.07
C GLU A 487 -1.29 -7.08 23.55
N ILE A 488 -1.37 -6.03 24.37
CA ILE A 488 -1.79 -6.15 25.77
C ILE A 488 -3.21 -6.71 25.86
N ASN A 489 -4.14 -6.22 25.03
CA ASN A 489 -5.52 -6.69 24.98
C ASN A 489 -5.62 -8.16 24.53
N LEU A 490 -4.78 -8.59 23.58
CA LEU A 490 -4.71 -9.97 23.10
C LEU A 490 -4.23 -10.94 24.19
N GLU A 491 -3.23 -10.56 24.97
CA GLU A 491 -2.79 -11.38 26.11
C GLU A 491 -3.86 -11.43 27.22
N ASN A 492 -4.54 -10.32 27.47
CA ASN A 492 -5.63 -10.27 28.47
C ASN A 492 -6.80 -11.19 28.10
N ILE A 493 -7.25 -11.21 26.83
CA ILE A 493 -8.35 -12.09 26.42
C ILE A 493 -7.94 -13.57 26.47
N LYS A 494 -6.71 -13.91 26.08
CA LYS A 494 -6.18 -15.28 26.24
C LYS A 494 -6.16 -15.70 27.70
N TYR A 495 -5.73 -14.81 28.61
CA TYR A 495 -5.73 -15.07 30.03
C TYR A 495 -7.15 -15.35 30.55
N VAL A 496 -8.14 -14.54 30.16
CA VAL A 496 -9.54 -14.73 30.56
C VAL A 496 -10.13 -16.02 29.99
N ILE A 497 -9.83 -16.37 28.75
CA ILE A 497 -10.28 -17.64 28.15
C ILE A 497 -9.72 -18.83 28.94
N LYS A 498 -8.41 -18.85 29.21
CA LYS A 498 -7.73 -19.96 29.89
C LYS A 498 -8.07 -20.10 31.37
N ASN A 499 -8.23 -18.97 32.08
CA ASN A 499 -8.37 -19.00 33.54
C ASN A 499 -9.80 -18.85 34.03
N GLU A 500 -10.68 -18.20 33.26
CA GLU A 500 -12.06 -17.94 33.70
C GLU A 500 -13.08 -18.73 32.87
N ILE A 501 -13.10 -18.56 31.55
CA ILE A 501 -14.09 -19.22 30.69
C ILE A 501 -13.93 -20.75 30.73
N GLN A 502 -12.69 -21.23 30.69
CA GLN A 502 -12.41 -22.64 30.81
C GLN A 502 -12.89 -23.20 32.16
N GLN A 503 -12.68 -22.47 33.27
CA GLN A 503 -13.16 -22.88 34.59
C GLN A 503 -14.69 -22.88 34.68
N ASP A 504 -15.37 -21.92 34.05
CA ASP A 504 -16.83 -21.88 33.97
C ASP A 504 -17.37 -23.13 33.24
N TYR A 505 -16.72 -23.57 32.16
CA TYR A 505 -17.07 -24.80 31.46
C TYR A 505 -16.80 -26.05 32.30
N MET A 506 -15.65 -26.16 32.97
CA MET A 506 -15.35 -27.30 33.87
C MET A 506 -16.39 -27.40 34.99
N SER A 507 -16.83 -26.26 35.53
CA SER A 507 -17.89 -26.21 36.54
C SER A 507 -19.25 -26.67 35.98
N ALA A 508 -19.60 -26.29 34.75
CA ALA A 508 -20.81 -26.77 34.07
C ALA A 508 -20.79 -28.29 33.86
N PHE A 509 -19.66 -28.85 33.42
CA PHE A 509 -19.50 -30.30 33.29
C PHE A 509 -19.57 -31.02 34.64
N GLY A 510 -18.97 -30.46 35.70
CA GLY A 510 -19.07 -30.99 37.06
C GLY A 510 -20.51 -31.04 37.56
N ASN A 511 -21.29 -29.98 37.33
CA ASN A 511 -22.71 -29.94 37.67
C ASN A 511 -23.52 -30.99 36.91
N LEU A 512 -23.25 -31.16 35.61
CA LEU A 512 -23.88 -32.20 34.81
C LEU A 512 -23.57 -33.60 35.35
N ARG A 513 -22.29 -33.89 35.69
CA ARG A 513 -21.87 -35.17 36.29
C ARG A 513 -22.63 -35.47 37.58
N ASN A 514 -22.76 -34.48 38.46
CA ASN A 514 -23.47 -34.62 39.73
C ASN A 514 -24.97 -34.89 39.50
N ALA A 515 -25.59 -34.19 38.54
CA ALA A 515 -27.00 -34.33 38.22
C ALA A 515 -27.35 -35.71 37.64
N ILE A 516 -26.45 -36.34 36.88
CA ILE A 516 -26.68 -37.68 36.29
C ILE A 516 -26.30 -38.84 37.22
N ALA A 517 -25.57 -38.58 38.30
CA ALA A 517 -25.12 -39.64 39.23
C ALA A 517 -26.29 -40.33 39.96
N ILE A 518 -27.39 -39.60 40.16
CA ILE A 518 -28.61 -40.09 40.82
C ILE A 518 -29.49 -40.97 39.93
N LEU A 519 -29.18 -41.10 38.63
CA LEU A 519 -29.95 -41.93 37.70
C LEU A 519 -29.96 -43.39 38.13
N LYS A 520 -31.12 -44.05 37.94
CA LYS A 520 -31.30 -45.46 38.25
C LYS A 520 -30.66 -46.35 37.17
N ASN A 521 -30.77 -45.96 35.89
CA ASN A 521 -30.14 -46.69 34.80
C ASN A 521 -28.61 -46.49 34.75
N LYS A 522 -27.87 -47.41 35.39
CA LYS A 522 -26.40 -47.35 35.48
C LYS A 522 -25.67 -47.52 34.14
N THR A 523 -26.28 -48.16 33.14
CA THR A 523 -25.70 -48.28 31.80
C THR A 523 -25.66 -46.91 31.12
N ILE A 524 -26.78 -46.16 31.16
CA ILE A 524 -26.86 -44.79 30.64
C ILE A 524 -25.92 -43.86 31.43
N THR A 525 -25.86 -43.99 32.76
CA THR A 525 -24.94 -43.19 33.59
C THR A 525 -23.49 -43.38 33.15
N ARG A 526 -23.03 -44.62 32.93
CA ARG A 526 -21.65 -44.91 32.52
C ARG A 526 -21.33 -44.32 31.14
N GLU A 527 -22.26 -44.46 30.20
CA GLU A 527 -22.09 -43.92 28.85
C GLU A 527 -22.05 -42.38 28.85
N LEU A 528 -22.94 -41.72 29.60
CA LEU A 528 -22.92 -40.27 29.77
C LEU A 528 -21.62 -39.79 30.44
N GLN A 529 -21.13 -40.49 31.47
CA GLN A 529 -19.85 -40.14 32.10
C GLN A 529 -18.68 -40.22 31.11
N GLN A 530 -18.67 -41.23 30.23
CA GLN A 530 -17.70 -41.32 29.16
C GLN A 530 -17.82 -40.14 28.19
N LYS A 531 -19.02 -39.86 27.68
CA LYS A 531 -19.27 -38.73 26.76
C LYS A 531 -18.93 -37.37 27.34
N ILE A 532 -19.20 -37.16 28.63
CA ILE A 532 -18.80 -35.95 29.34
C ILE A 532 -17.27 -35.82 29.38
N SER A 533 -16.55 -36.90 29.65
CA SER A 533 -15.09 -36.87 29.73
C SER A 533 -14.44 -36.67 28.36
N GLU A 534 -15.02 -37.25 27.30
CA GLU A 534 -14.64 -36.99 25.90
C GLU A 534 -14.83 -35.51 25.56
N ALA A 535 -16.02 -34.95 25.83
CA ALA A 535 -16.32 -33.54 25.57
C ALA A 535 -15.46 -32.56 26.37
N GLU A 536 -15.14 -32.89 27.62
CA GLU A 536 -14.27 -32.09 28.50
C GLU A 536 -12.82 -32.07 28.01
N THR A 537 -12.34 -33.16 27.40
CA THR A 537 -11.01 -33.19 26.78
C THR A 537 -11.01 -32.38 25.48
N ASP A 538 -12.02 -32.60 24.64
CA ASP A 538 -12.14 -31.90 23.35
C ASP A 538 -12.29 -30.38 23.51
N ILE A 539 -13.06 -29.92 24.49
CA ILE A 539 -13.27 -28.48 24.71
C ILE A 539 -11.97 -27.78 25.15
N GLN A 540 -11.06 -28.49 25.84
CA GLN A 540 -9.75 -27.93 26.21
C GLN A 540 -8.92 -27.63 24.96
N ASN A 541 -8.89 -28.56 24.00
CA ASN A 541 -8.23 -28.36 22.71
C ASN A 541 -8.87 -27.20 21.92
N VAL A 542 -10.20 -27.05 21.99
CA VAL A 542 -10.91 -25.93 21.37
C VAL A 542 -10.52 -24.59 22.03
N PHE A 543 -10.36 -24.52 23.35
CA PHE A 543 -9.87 -23.28 23.99
C PHE A 543 -8.46 -22.92 23.57
N GLU A 544 -7.57 -23.90 23.42
CA GLU A 544 -6.23 -23.66 22.87
C GLU A 544 -6.34 -23.12 21.46
N HIS A 545 -7.15 -23.73 20.60
CA HIS A 545 -7.38 -23.27 19.24
C HIS A 545 -7.94 -21.84 19.18
N ILE A 546 -8.97 -21.51 19.97
CA ILE A 546 -9.54 -20.16 20.05
C ILE A 546 -8.50 -19.15 20.55
N CYS A 547 -7.61 -19.52 21.48
CA CYS A 547 -6.52 -18.65 21.90
C CYS A 547 -5.54 -18.31 20.76
N HIS A 548 -5.41 -19.18 19.75
CA HIS A 548 -4.59 -18.90 18.57
C HIS A 548 -5.22 -17.84 17.66
N TRP A 549 -6.55 -17.66 17.67
CA TRP A 549 -7.22 -16.60 16.92
C TRP A 549 -6.83 -15.21 17.44
N PHE A 550 -6.56 -15.08 18.74
CA PHE A 550 -6.14 -13.82 19.37
C PHE A 550 -4.64 -13.55 19.19
N GLN A 551 -4.16 -13.66 17.95
CA GLN A 551 -2.82 -13.30 17.54
C GLN A 551 -2.93 -12.31 16.38
N ARG A 552 -1.99 -11.38 16.28
CA ARG A 552 -2.00 -10.38 15.20
C ARG A 552 -1.66 -11.04 13.85
N SER A 553 -2.43 -10.73 12.80
CA SER A 553 -2.02 -11.01 11.43
C SER A 553 -0.97 -9.97 11.04
N SER A 554 0.22 -10.48 10.82
CA SER A 554 1.42 -9.69 10.77
C SER A 554 1.63 -9.02 9.41
N GLU A 555 1.07 -7.83 9.21
CA GLU A 555 1.56 -6.92 8.16
C GLU A 555 2.77 -6.09 8.62
N SER A 556 2.93 -5.80 9.92
CA SER A 556 4.04 -4.93 10.41
C SER A 556 5.09 -5.62 11.29
N LYS A 557 4.96 -6.92 11.56
CA LYS A 557 5.98 -7.77 12.21
C LYS A 557 5.76 -9.17 11.67
N HIS A 558 6.37 -9.49 10.54
CA HIS A 558 6.17 -10.76 9.83
C HIS A 558 6.02 -11.96 10.78
N SER A 559 5.23 -12.96 10.42
CA SER A 559 5.18 -14.19 11.20
C SER A 559 6.58 -14.79 11.30
N ASP A 560 6.91 -15.37 12.44
CA ASP A 560 8.17 -16.09 12.58
C ASP A 560 8.27 -17.14 11.47
N PHE A 561 9.40 -17.15 10.77
CA PHE A 561 9.60 -17.92 9.55
C PHE A 561 10.75 -18.90 9.74
N ASP A 562 10.80 -19.96 8.95
CA ASP A 562 11.99 -20.81 8.88
C ASP A 562 12.91 -20.36 7.75
N ILE A 563 14.17 -20.78 7.80
CA ILE A 563 15.16 -20.40 6.79
C ILE A 563 14.78 -20.89 5.37
N GLN A 564 13.97 -21.95 5.27
CA GLN A 564 13.48 -22.45 3.99
C GLN A 564 12.56 -21.41 3.33
N PHE A 565 11.62 -20.84 4.08
CA PHE A 565 10.76 -19.76 3.60
C PHE A 565 11.58 -18.57 3.08
N ALA A 566 12.61 -18.13 3.80
CA ALA A 566 13.46 -17.03 3.36
C ALA A 566 14.23 -17.33 2.07
N PHE A 567 14.72 -18.57 1.92
CA PHE A 567 15.33 -19.04 0.67
C PHE A 567 14.33 -19.01 -0.49
N ASP A 568 13.12 -19.53 -0.26
CA ASP A 568 12.07 -19.59 -1.27
C ASP A 568 11.56 -18.21 -1.68
N LEU A 569 11.50 -17.26 -0.73
CA LEU A 569 11.24 -15.85 -0.98
C LEU A 569 12.28 -15.27 -1.93
N GLY A 570 13.57 -15.36 -1.59
CA GLY A 570 14.64 -14.86 -2.45
C GLY A 570 14.65 -15.52 -3.85
N LEU A 571 14.36 -16.83 -3.90
CA LEU A 571 14.28 -17.59 -5.16
C LEU A 571 13.09 -17.13 -6.01
N LYS A 572 11.95 -16.81 -5.41
CA LYS A 572 10.80 -16.26 -6.13
C LYS A 572 11.07 -14.85 -6.61
N THR A 573 11.73 -14.03 -5.79
CA THR A 573 12.14 -12.67 -6.16
C THR A 573 13.01 -12.69 -7.43
N ILE A 574 14.08 -13.49 -7.47
CA ILE A 574 14.94 -13.55 -8.66
C ILE A 574 14.22 -14.14 -9.88
N LYS A 575 13.31 -15.10 -9.69
CA LYS A 575 12.47 -15.65 -10.77
C LYS A 575 11.50 -14.63 -11.33
N ASN A 576 10.95 -13.77 -10.47
CA ASN A 576 10.05 -12.71 -10.88
C ASN A 576 10.81 -11.59 -11.59
N MET A 577 12.03 -11.25 -11.17
CA MET A 577 12.90 -10.25 -11.84
C MET A 577 13.44 -10.72 -13.20
N HIS A 578 13.77 -12.00 -13.31
CA HIS A 578 14.36 -12.60 -14.52
C HIS A 578 13.48 -13.75 -15.03
N PRO A 579 12.26 -13.46 -15.53
CA PRO A 579 11.32 -14.49 -15.98
C PRO A 579 11.83 -15.29 -17.20
N GLU A 580 12.80 -14.75 -17.94
CA GLU A 580 13.49 -15.43 -19.04
C GLU A 580 14.47 -16.51 -18.57
N ALA A 581 14.90 -16.45 -17.31
CA ALA A 581 15.86 -17.36 -16.72
C ALA A 581 15.19 -18.49 -15.95
N ARG A 582 15.68 -19.71 -16.15
CA ARG A 582 15.21 -20.89 -15.41
C ARG A 582 16.14 -21.20 -14.24
N PHE A 583 15.61 -21.18 -13.03
CA PHE A 583 16.33 -21.59 -11.82
C PHE A 583 15.83 -22.96 -11.34
N VAL A 584 16.76 -23.92 -11.20
CA VAL A 584 16.49 -25.28 -10.72
C VAL A 584 17.22 -25.48 -9.41
N THR A 585 16.50 -25.87 -8.37
CA THR A 585 17.06 -26.07 -7.03
C THR A 585 17.12 -27.54 -6.66
N GLU A 586 18.21 -27.95 -6.01
CA GLU A 586 18.44 -29.30 -5.52
C GLU A 586 18.92 -29.22 -4.07
N LYS A 587 18.21 -29.91 -3.19
CA LYS A 587 18.50 -29.94 -1.76
C LYS A 587 19.58 -30.99 -1.48
N ILE A 588 20.71 -30.59 -0.90
CA ILE A 588 21.81 -31.50 -0.54
C ILE A 588 21.44 -32.33 0.70
N GLU A 589 20.81 -31.69 1.68
CA GLU A 589 20.40 -32.30 2.94
C GLU A 589 19.16 -31.59 3.51
N ASP A 590 18.41 -32.29 4.37
CA ASP A 590 17.17 -31.73 4.90
C ASP A 590 17.38 -30.45 5.72
N THR A 591 16.54 -29.46 5.44
CA THR A 591 16.53 -28.17 6.13
C THR A 591 16.10 -28.38 7.57
N ILE A 592 17.00 -28.04 8.49
CA ILE A 592 16.74 -28.03 9.93
C ILE A 592 16.61 -26.57 10.31
N SER A 593 15.47 -26.15 10.85
CA SER A 593 15.25 -24.74 11.18
C SER A 593 14.41 -24.55 12.41
N ASP A 594 14.99 -23.89 13.42
CA ASP A 594 14.23 -23.14 14.40
C ASP A 594 13.52 -21.96 13.71
N LYS A 595 12.44 -21.46 14.32
CA LYS A 595 11.73 -20.28 13.84
C LYS A 595 12.54 -19.01 14.10
N ILE A 596 12.63 -18.16 13.10
CA ILE A 596 13.36 -16.88 13.08
C ILE A 596 12.34 -15.77 13.32
N PRO A 597 12.60 -14.83 14.25
CA PRO A 597 11.71 -13.70 14.50
C PRO A 597 11.42 -12.92 13.22
N GLY A 598 10.14 -12.72 12.89
CA GLY A 598 9.79 -12.16 11.58
C GLY A 598 10.26 -10.73 11.31
N GLN A 599 10.63 -9.97 12.35
CA GLN A 599 11.31 -8.67 12.18
C GLN A 599 12.59 -8.76 11.31
N PHE A 600 13.22 -9.93 11.23
CA PHE A 600 14.44 -10.15 10.45
C PHE A 600 14.20 -10.56 8.99
N ILE A 601 12.94 -10.69 8.52
CA ILE A 601 12.71 -11.15 7.14
C ILE A 601 13.37 -10.25 6.10
N LYS A 602 13.40 -8.93 6.31
CA LYS A 602 14.02 -7.99 5.37
C LYS A 602 15.53 -8.23 5.27
N SER A 603 16.15 -8.57 6.40
CA SER A 603 17.56 -8.94 6.47
C SER A 603 17.82 -10.23 5.69
N PHE A 604 17.01 -11.28 5.92
CA PHE A 604 17.19 -12.55 5.21
C PHE A 604 16.84 -12.49 3.72
N ASP A 605 15.79 -11.76 3.34
CA ASP A 605 15.49 -11.44 1.95
C ASP A 605 16.66 -10.69 1.30
N GLY A 606 17.28 -9.74 2.01
CA GLY A 606 18.52 -9.08 1.58
C GLY A 606 19.69 -10.04 1.35
N ILE A 607 19.90 -11.01 2.25
CA ILE A 607 20.96 -12.01 2.10
C ILE A 607 20.70 -12.87 0.86
N PHE A 608 19.52 -13.48 0.75
CA PHE A 608 19.21 -14.38 -0.36
C PHE A 608 19.12 -13.64 -1.69
N TYR A 609 18.59 -12.42 -1.74
CA TYR A 609 18.60 -11.58 -2.93
C TYR A 609 20.02 -11.38 -3.47
N ASN A 610 20.98 -10.99 -2.61
CA ASN A 610 22.36 -10.80 -3.03
C ASN A 610 23.01 -12.13 -3.51
N LEU A 611 22.68 -13.26 -2.88
CA LEU A 611 23.15 -14.58 -3.31
C LEU A 611 22.62 -14.94 -4.71
N PHE A 612 21.32 -14.80 -4.93
CA PHE A 612 20.69 -15.17 -6.21
C PHE A 612 21.07 -14.23 -7.35
N VAL A 613 21.21 -12.92 -7.09
CA VAL A 613 21.71 -11.95 -8.08
C VAL A 613 23.14 -12.30 -8.50
N ASN A 614 24.00 -12.70 -7.55
CA ASN A 614 25.36 -13.14 -7.87
C ASN A 614 25.34 -14.41 -8.75
N ILE A 615 24.47 -15.37 -8.44
CA ILE A 615 24.29 -16.58 -9.25
C ILE A 615 23.85 -16.21 -10.67
N TYR A 616 22.80 -15.39 -10.82
CA TYR A 616 22.31 -14.97 -12.15
C TYR A 616 23.41 -14.29 -12.98
N LYS A 617 24.20 -13.39 -12.36
CA LYS A 617 25.24 -12.62 -13.05
C LYS A 617 26.51 -13.40 -13.38
N LYS A 618 26.84 -14.46 -12.63
CA LYS A 618 28.18 -15.10 -12.68
C LYS A 618 28.16 -16.61 -12.91
N ALA A 619 27.07 -17.32 -12.57
CA ALA A 619 27.00 -18.76 -12.77
C ALA A 619 26.95 -19.11 -14.25
N THR A 620 27.42 -20.31 -14.60
CA THR A 620 27.30 -20.83 -15.97
C THR A 620 25.98 -21.57 -16.12
N PRO A 621 25.04 -21.11 -16.97
CA PRO A 621 23.80 -21.83 -17.18
C PRO A 621 24.04 -23.12 -17.97
N ARG A 622 23.41 -24.21 -17.52
CA ARG A 622 23.40 -25.51 -18.20
C ARG A 622 22.02 -25.75 -18.79
N ASN A 623 21.92 -26.01 -20.09
CA ASN A 623 20.63 -26.15 -20.79
C ASN A 623 19.66 -24.97 -20.54
N LYS A 624 20.18 -23.73 -20.58
CA LYS A 624 19.44 -22.49 -20.27
C LYS A 624 18.86 -22.43 -18.84
N ALA A 625 19.41 -23.22 -17.91
CA ALA A 625 19.00 -23.22 -16.51
C ALA A 625 20.19 -23.03 -15.56
N PHE A 626 19.98 -22.27 -14.50
CA PHE A 626 20.89 -22.13 -13.37
C PHE A 626 20.56 -23.19 -12.33
N TYR A 627 21.47 -24.15 -12.14
CA TYR A 627 21.34 -25.19 -11.13
C TYR A 627 21.94 -24.71 -9.80
N ILE A 628 21.14 -24.79 -8.75
CA ILE A 628 21.49 -24.34 -7.39
C ILE A 628 21.37 -25.52 -6.44
N ARG A 629 22.49 -25.96 -5.88
CA ARG A 629 22.54 -27.00 -4.86
C ARG A 629 22.71 -26.35 -3.50
N TYR A 630 21.87 -26.68 -2.53
CA TYR A 630 21.84 -25.94 -1.27
C TYR A 630 21.64 -26.82 -0.02
N SER A 631 22.12 -26.31 1.12
CA SER A 631 21.89 -26.85 2.46
C SER A 631 21.68 -25.70 3.43
N LEU A 632 20.56 -25.71 4.16
CA LEU A 632 20.21 -24.68 5.13
C LEU A 632 20.05 -25.31 6.52
N LYS A 633 20.73 -24.73 7.52
CA LYS A 633 20.59 -25.16 8.93
C LYS A 633 20.49 -23.93 9.84
N ASN A 634 19.47 -23.91 10.69
CA ASN A 634 19.29 -22.96 11.76
C ASN A 634 18.91 -23.73 13.03
N SER A 635 19.81 -23.83 14.00
CA SER A 635 19.53 -24.55 15.25
C SER A 635 20.33 -23.94 16.40
N GLU A 636 19.68 -23.77 17.55
CA GLU A 636 20.31 -23.28 18.79
C GLU A 636 21.02 -21.92 18.59
N GLY A 637 20.45 -21.07 17.73
CA GLY A 637 20.99 -19.74 17.43
C GLY A 637 22.26 -19.74 16.56
N LYS A 638 22.60 -20.86 15.93
CA LYS A 638 23.66 -20.99 14.92
C LYS A 638 23.05 -21.15 13.53
N MET A 639 23.45 -20.28 12.60
CA MET A 639 23.03 -20.32 11.20
C MET A 639 24.11 -20.91 10.31
N ARG A 640 23.71 -21.69 9.31
CA ARG A 640 24.56 -22.13 8.19
C ARG A 640 23.75 -22.11 6.90
N ILE A 641 24.20 -21.29 5.96
CA ILE A 641 23.69 -21.23 4.59
C ILE A 641 24.80 -21.72 3.67
N TYR A 642 24.55 -22.81 2.95
CA TYR A 642 25.47 -23.35 1.95
C TYR A 642 24.80 -23.40 0.60
N MET A 643 25.46 -22.86 -0.42
CA MET A 643 24.99 -22.85 -1.81
C MET A 643 26.11 -23.17 -2.78
N GLU A 644 25.79 -23.91 -3.83
CA GLU A 644 26.66 -24.20 -4.96
C GLU A 644 25.92 -23.94 -6.27
N ASN A 645 26.65 -23.46 -7.28
CA ASN A 645 26.16 -23.32 -8.64
C ASN A 645 27.18 -23.86 -9.65
N ASP A 646 26.69 -24.18 -10.85
CA ASP A 646 27.56 -24.54 -11.98
C ASP A 646 28.43 -23.34 -12.39
N PHE A 647 29.71 -23.60 -12.65
CA PHE A 647 30.66 -22.60 -13.15
C PHE A 647 31.67 -23.28 -14.09
N ASN A 648 31.90 -22.69 -15.27
CA ASN A 648 32.81 -23.28 -16.24
C ASN A 648 34.29 -23.03 -15.89
N CYS A 649 34.87 -23.93 -15.09
CA CYS A 649 36.28 -23.91 -14.72
C CYS A 649 37.21 -24.44 -15.82
N THR A 650 36.67 -24.92 -16.96
CA THR A 650 37.51 -25.43 -18.07
C THR A 650 38.13 -24.33 -18.93
N LYS A 651 37.67 -23.09 -18.77
CA LYS A 651 38.27 -21.89 -19.39
C LYS A 651 39.31 -21.29 -18.45
N ASP A 652 40.09 -20.33 -18.95
CA ASP A 652 40.95 -19.51 -18.08
C ASP A 652 40.08 -18.73 -17.09
N ILE A 653 40.24 -19.03 -15.80
CA ILE A 653 39.53 -18.42 -14.68
C ILE A 653 40.45 -17.56 -13.80
N SER A 654 41.64 -17.20 -14.29
CA SER A 654 42.66 -16.48 -13.50
C SER A 654 42.14 -15.13 -12.99
N GLU A 655 41.37 -14.39 -13.79
CA GLU A 655 40.74 -13.14 -13.34
C GLU A 655 39.66 -13.37 -12.28
N ASP A 656 38.90 -14.45 -12.40
CA ASP A 656 37.82 -14.78 -11.47
C ASP A 656 38.37 -15.27 -10.13
N ILE A 657 39.46 -16.05 -10.13
CA ILE A 657 40.23 -16.41 -8.94
C ILE A 657 40.73 -15.13 -8.25
N ARG A 658 41.34 -14.20 -9.00
CA ARG A 658 41.83 -12.93 -8.46
C ARG A 658 40.70 -12.10 -7.82
N ARG A 659 39.50 -12.09 -8.41
CA ARG A 659 38.32 -11.43 -7.81
C ARG A 659 37.90 -12.08 -6.50
N VAL A 660 37.92 -13.41 -6.42
CA VAL A 660 37.63 -14.14 -5.17
C VAL A 660 38.65 -13.80 -4.09
N GLU A 661 39.94 -13.76 -4.43
CA GLU A 661 41.01 -13.38 -3.49
C GLU A 661 40.83 -11.95 -2.97
N ILE A 662 40.55 -10.98 -3.85
CA ILE A 662 40.27 -9.59 -3.44
C ILE A 662 39.04 -9.54 -2.52
N ALA A 663 37.97 -10.28 -2.83
CA ALA A 663 36.79 -10.32 -2.00
C ALA A 663 37.06 -10.96 -0.62
N LYS A 664 37.94 -11.97 -0.55
CA LYS A 664 38.41 -12.55 0.72
C LYS A 664 39.22 -11.54 1.52
N GLU A 665 40.15 -10.82 0.89
CA GLU A 665 40.95 -9.78 1.55
C GLU A 665 40.07 -8.65 2.12
N ILE A 666 39.06 -8.18 1.37
CA ILE A 666 38.11 -7.16 1.84
C ILE A 666 37.33 -7.65 3.06
N TYR A 667 36.93 -8.92 3.07
CA TYR A 667 36.26 -9.54 4.20
C TYR A 667 37.19 -9.68 5.41
N GLU A 668 38.40 -10.20 5.23
CA GLU A 668 39.41 -10.40 6.28
C GLU A 668 39.88 -9.08 6.91
N THR A 669 39.93 -7.99 6.13
CA THR A 669 40.37 -6.67 6.59
C THR A 669 39.25 -5.81 7.18
N GLU A 670 38.02 -6.32 7.27
CA GLU A 670 36.81 -5.60 7.69
C GLU A 670 36.48 -4.31 6.89
N LYS A 671 37.10 -4.10 5.73
CA LYS A 671 36.89 -2.90 4.88
C LYS A 671 35.56 -2.89 4.13
N TYR A 672 34.69 -3.88 4.35
CA TYR A 672 33.38 -3.95 3.73
C TYR A 672 32.42 -2.82 4.15
N ALA A 673 32.65 -2.15 5.27
CA ALA A 673 31.83 -1.03 5.73
C ALA A 673 31.94 0.21 4.81
N GLU A 674 33.10 0.43 4.18
CA GLU A 674 33.37 1.59 3.31
C GLU A 674 32.95 1.37 1.84
N GLN A 675 32.85 0.11 1.39
CA GLN A 675 32.55 -0.23 -0.01
C GLN A 675 31.07 -0.58 -0.29
N ALA A 676 30.21 -0.61 0.74
CA ALA A 676 28.81 -1.01 0.58
C ALA A 676 27.99 -0.07 -0.34
N GLU A 677 28.47 1.15 -0.58
CA GLU A 677 27.82 2.19 -1.40
C GLU A 677 28.25 2.19 -2.89
N GLY A 678 29.25 1.39 -3.27
CA GLY A 678 29.74 1.34 -4.66
C GLY A 678 28.92 0.47 -5.62
N GLU A 679 28.93 0.82 -6.91
CA GLU A 679 28.34 0.01 -7.99
C GLU A 679 29.32 -1.07 -8.49
N GLY A 680 29.02 -2.34 -8.19
CA GLY A 680 29.80 -3.51 -8.64
C GLY A 680 30.65 -4.15 -7.52
N GLY A 681 30.62 -5.49 -7.42
CA GLY A 681 31.42 -6.24 -6.42
C GLY A 681 30.90 -6.18 -4.97
N THR A 682 29.75 -5.56 -4.72
CA THR A 682 29.26 -5.25 -3.35
C THR A 682 28.35 -6.30 -2.71
N GLY A 683 28.07 -7.42 -3.38
CA GLY A 683 27.16 -8.45 -2.86
C GLY A 683 27.61 -9.06 -1.52
N ILE A 684 28.87 -9.48 -1.43
CA ILE A 684 29.45 -10.03 -0.19
C ILE A 684 29.54 -8.96 0.92
N PRO A 685 30.07 -7.75 0.66
CA PRO A 685 30.02 -6.65 1.63
C PRO A 685 28.63 -6.34 2.19
N LYS A 686 27.58 -6.37 1.34
CA LYS A 686 26.19 -6.17 1.78
C LYS A 686 25.70 -7.29 2.69
N ILE A 687 26.00 -8.54 2.38
CA ILE A 687 25.68 -9.69 3.25
C ILE A 687 26.36 -9.54 4.61
N CYS A 688 27.66 -9.19 4.63
CA CYS A 688 28.39 -8.94 5.87
C CYS A 688 27.75 -7.82 6.71
N LYS A 689 27.37 -6.70 6.07
CA LYS A 689 26.73 -5.57 6.73
C LYS A 689 25.41 -5.98 7.38
N ILE A 690 24.56 -6.71 6.65
CA ILE A 690 23.28 -7.21 7.17
C ILE A 690 23.51 -8.11 8.40
N ILE A 691 24.44 -9.06 8.33
CA ILE A 691 24.70 -9.98 9.45
C ILE A 691 25.26 -9.22 10.67
N LYS A 692 26.19 -8.28 10.46
CA LYS A 692 26.85 -7.53 11.54
C LYS A 692 25.95 -6.50 12.20
N TYR A 693 25.22 -5.72 11.42
CA TYR A 693 24.46 -4.56 11.92
C TYR A 693 22.97 -4.86 12.11
N ASP A 694 22.35 -5.61 11.21
CA ASP A 694 20.90 -5.88 11.30
C ASP A 694 20.63 -7.09 12.20
N LEU A 695 21.43 -8.16 12.07
CA LEU A 695 21.29 -9.39 12.87
C LEU A 695 22.10 -9.36 14.16
N LEU A 696 23.03 -8.41 14.32
CA LEU A 696 23.93 -8.28 15.47
C LEU A 696 24.77 -9.55 15.73
N LYS A 697 25.26 -10.18 14.65
CA LYS A 697 26.07 -11.42 14.69
C LYS A 697 27.40 -11.22 13.98
N GLN A 698 28.36 -12.13 14.19
CA GLN A 698 29.63 -12.10 13.48
C GLN A 698 29.59 -13.01 12.25
N PRO A 699 29.71 -12.47 11.03
CA PRO A 699 29.66 -13.28 9.82
C PRO A 699 30.96 -14.08 9.65
N PHE A 700 30.85 -15.38 9.40
CA PHE A 700 31.88 -16.23 8.82
C PHE A 700 31.49 -16.58 7.38
N ILE A 701 32.29 -16.16 6.39
CA ILE A 701 32.00 -16.44 4.97
C ILE A 701 33.21 -17.13 4.33
N ASP A 702 32.99 -18.31 3.74
CA ASP A 702 33.95 -18.97 2.86
C ASP A 702 33.32 -19.21 1.48
N PHE A 703 34.11 -19.04 0.43
CA PHE A 703 33.66 -19.20 -0.95
C PHE A 703 34.84 -19.45 -1.88
N GLY A 704 34.58 -20.09 -3.01
CA GLY A 704 35.61 -20.39 -3.98
C GLY A 704 35.17 -21.36 -5.07
N TYR A 705 36.14 -21.78 -5.88
CA TYR A 705 35.93 -22.69 -7.00
C TYR A 705 36.32 -24.12 -6.63
N LYS A 706 35.39 -25.07 -6.83
CA LYS A 706 35.68 -26.51 -6.88
C LYS A 706 36.00 -26.85 -8.34
N GLN A 707 37.25 -26.64 -8.74
CA GLN A 707 37.68 -26.73 -10.14
C GLN A 707 37.40 -28.11 -10.74
N GLU A 708 37.70 -29.18 -10.00
CA GLU A 708 37.46 -30.57 -10.43
C GLU A 708 35.99 -30.88 -10.68
N GLU A 709 35.08 -30.17 -10.02
CA GLU A 709 33.64 -30.37 -10.13
C GLU A 709 32.95 -29.35 -11.04
N ASN A 710 33.67 -28.36 -11.59
CA ASN A 710 33.11 -27.21 -12.32
C ASN A 710 32.01 -26.47 -11.54
N LYS A 711 32.30 -26.14 -10.28
CA LYS A 711 31.35 -25.48 -9.39
C LYS A 711 31.97 -24.30 -8.67
N PHE A 712 31.13 -23.32 -8.35
CA PHE A 712 31.42 -22.32 -7.33
C PHE A 712 30.60 -22.63 -6.09
N TYR A 713 31.18 -22.45 -4.90
CA TYR A 713 30.49 -22.64 -3.62
C TYR A 713 30.57 -21.37 -2.77
N MET A 714 29.57 -21.19 -1.93
CA MET A 714 29.54 -20.18 -0.87
C MET A 714 28.92 -20.77 0.40
N GLU A 715 29.61 -20.55 1.51
CA GLU A 715 29.20 -20.96 2.85
C GLU A 715 29.19 -19.75 3.78
N ILE A 716 28.05 -19.50 4.42
CA ILE A 716 27.86 -18.43 5.40
C ILE A 716 27.49 -19.07 6.74
N LYS A 717 28.15 -18.69 7.83
CA LYS A 717 27.87 -19.11 9.21
C LYS A 717 27.85 -17.92 10.16
N PHE A 718 26.97 -17.90 11.16
CA PHE A 718 26.94 -16.87 12.21
C PHE A 718 26.07 -17.26 13.41
#